data_AF-A0A6I7PUB2-F1
#
_entry.id   AF-A0A6I7PUB2-F1
#
_cell.length_a   1.000
_cell.length_b   1.000
_cell.length_c   1.000
_cell.angle_alpha   90.00
_cell.angle_beta   90.00
_cell.angle_gamma   90.00
#
_symmetry.space_group_name_H-M   'P 1'
#
loop_
_entity.id
_entity.type
_entity.pdbx_description
1 polymer ?
#
loop_
_entity_poly.entity_id
_entity_poly.type
_entity_poly.pdbx_seq_one_letter_code
_entity_poly.pdbx_strand_id
1 'polypeptide(L)'
;MRIARLDLARYGRFTDLALDLPRQDMDFHLLVGPNEAGKSTLRRAILDLLFGIELRSPYNFRHAYPDLRLGALLEQADAALDFCRVKTRARTLRDAQDAVLPDTALAPFLGGIERGFFEQMFGLDHARLVAGGRDILSAANDVGQILFQSAAGIASFGTVRDALEKEADSLWAKRRSGEREYYIAADALAQAKQTLEQVTVRTRDWVAARDEVDRLEQEAAALRSRDEALAQRRARLERARRTAPVLNGLREREAALAALGPVRPLPPAAARQLDEAETAMAAAAWTREAHETQAMQQVEALGRICLDPAPLARTQDIEALAAQREQVRNHPTDMAKRQEEARGLSKTLEGLARDLGWPAEGEDALAARIPSQVVRAAASALIRRHDSLAQAAENAREAHATKRSDLDGLDQDLAGLPAIALPPALVSALAAAQGLGDVATQERRLADQVAQAERALEGARVALAPWQVDPEHLRGLQLPESEEQNARREARDRLQSAADGLAERSAEHQAAIADLDLEISQYQAAHQPVSLADLEAARQARDGLWREIRAGSAPLVVAADPYEGLVAAADTLADRRHDKAQQAANLQSKLDARARLAAQLARFERGAADLRERQAQQAADWETRTAALGLTGMTLAQIGPWCHARERVLAAADTLAATQADLQSLRRRAYPARTALAATLTPAPAPAEPLAALVLRAATW
;
A
#
# COMPACT_ATOMS: atom_id res chain seq x y z
N MET A 1 -72.59 -45.95 -58.54
CA MET A 1 -72.95 -44.93 -59.56
C MET A 1 -73.01 -45.54 -60.94
N ARG A 2 -74.05 -45.17 -61.70
CA ARG A 2 -74.29 -45.51 -63.11
C ARG A 2 -74.56 -44.22 -63.90
N ILE A 3 -74.02 -44.10 -65.13
CA ILE A 3 -74.32 -42.99 -66.05
C ILE A 3 -75.45 -43.46 -66.98
N ALA A 4 -76.63 -42.88 -66.84
CA ALA A 4 -77.81 -43.25 -67.62
C ALA A 4 -77.93 -42.46 -68.93
N ARG A 5 -77.48 -41.21 -68.94
CA ARG A 5 -77.37 -40.38 -70.13
C ARG A 5 -76.12 -39.52 -70.04
N LEU A 6 -75.43 -39.30 -71.15
CA LEU A 6 -74.30 -38.39 -71.26
C LEU A 6 -74.55 -37.34 -72.35
N ASP A 7 -74.63 -36.08 -71.95
CA ASP A 7 -74.93 -34.95 -72.80
C ASP A 7 -73.67 -34.15 -73.13
N LEU A 8 -73.14 -34.32 -74.33
CA LEU A 8 -72.00 -33.56 -74.85
C LEU A 8 -72.51 -32.30 -75.57
N ALA A 9 -73.10 -31.38 -74.79
CA ALA A 9 -73.71 -30.16 -75.32
C ALA A 9 -72.70 -29.30 -76.10
N ARG A 10 -71.58 -28.92 -75.48
CA ARG A 10 -70.51 -28.17 -76.18
C ARG A 10 -69.18 -28.55 -75.56
N TYR A 11 -68.50 -29.56 -76.11
CA TYR A 11 -67.22 -30.02 -75.58
C TYR A 11 -66.35 -30.71 -76.64
N GLY A 12 -65.12 -30.23 -76.81
CA GLY A 12 -64.19 -30.75 -77.81
C GLY A 12 -64.77 -30.63 -79.21
N ARG A 13 -64.94 -31.78 -79.88
CA ARG A 13 -65.51 -31.84 -81.23
C ARG A 13 -67.05 -31.82 -81.23
N PHE A 14 -67.68 -32.14 -80.10
CA PHE A 14 -69.11 -32.41 -80.01
C PHE A 14 -69.92 -31.12 -79.79
N THR A 15 -71.04 -31.02 -80.49
CA THR A 15 -72.06 -29.98 -80.37
C THR A 15 -73.42 -30.66 -80.31
N ASP A 16 -74.14 -30.50 -79.21
CA ASP A 16 -75.49 -30.99 -78.91
C ASP A 16 -75.69 -32.50 -79.16
N LEU A 17 -74.71 -33.31 -78.75
CA LEU A 17 -74.80 -34.78 -78.82
C LEU A 17 -75.23 -35.36 -77.46
N ALA A 18 -76.43 -35.91 -77.38
CA ALA A 18 -76.89 -36.71 -76.24
C ALA A 18 -76.69 -38.20 -76.52
N LEU A 19 -76.07 -38.91 -75.57
CA LEU A 19 -75.87 -40.36 -75.60
C LEU A 19 -76.68 -41.00 -74.48
N ASP A 20 -77.81 -41.60 -74.85
CA ASP A 20 -78.60 -42.40 -73.92
C ASP A 20 -77.95 -43.77 -73.71
N LEU A 21 -77.75 -44.12 -72.43
CA LEU A 21 -77.22 -45.41 -71.98
C LEU A 21 -78.34 -46.13 -71.21
N PRO A 22 -79.35 -46.71 -71.90
CA PRO A 22 -80.51 -47.30 -71.26
C PRO A 22 -80.12 -48.50 -70.40
N ARG A 23 -80.77 -48.67 -69.25
CA ARG A 23 -80.51 -49.81 -68.37
C ARG A 23 -81.01 -51.09 -69.03
N GLN A 24 -80.11 -52.08 -69.12
CA GLN A 24 -80.43 -53.43 -69.57
C GLN A 24 -79.94 -54.45 -68.53
N ASP A 25 -80.40 -55.70 -68.62
CA ASP A 25 -79.99 -56.79 -67.72
C ASP A 25 -78.46 -57.01 -67.72
N MET A 26 -77.82 -56.77 -68.87
CA MET A 26 -76.37 -56.65 -69.00
C MET A 26 -76.01 -55.20 -69.34
N ASP A 27 -75.58 -54.44 -68.34
CA ASP A 27 -75.32 -53.01 -68.47
C ASP A 27 -73.90 -52.73 -69.03
N PHE A 28 -73.65 -53.21 -70.26
CA PHE A 28 -72.42 -53.01 -71.00
C PHE A 28 -72.68 -52.23 -72.29
N HIS A 29 -72.02 -51.08 -72.44
CA HIS A 29 -72.21 -50.19 -73.58
C HIS A 29 -70.93 -50.07 -74.39
N LEU A 30 -71.00 -50.41 -75.68
CA LEU A 30 -69.87 -50.27 -76.60
C LEU A 30 -70.09 -49.10 -77.56
N LEU A 31 -69.25 -48.06 -77.43
CA LEU A 31 -69.30 -46.89 -78.28
C LEU A 31 -68.28 -47.01 -79.41
N VAL A 32 -68.77 -47.31 -80.63
CA VAL A 32 -67.94 -47.53 -81.82
C VAL A 32 -68.02 -46.32 -82.76
N GLY A 33 -66.88 -45.96 -83.32
CA GLY A 33 -66.79 -44.95 -84.38
C GLY A 33 -65.42 -45.00 -85.06
N PRO A 34 -65.28 -44.39 -86.24
CA PRO A 34 -63.99 -44.32 -86.95
C PRO A 34 -62.92 -43.58 -86.13
N ASN A 35 -61.67 -43.65 -86.57
CA ASN A 35 -60.60 -42.87 -85.95
C ASN A 35 -60.93 -41.37 -86.01
N GLU A 36 -60.52 -40.62 -84.98
CA GLU A 36 -60.83 -39.18 -84.81
C GLU A 36 -62.31 -38.81 -84.66
N ALA A 37 -63.21 -39.79 -84.53
CA ALA A 37 -64.62 -39.57 -84.21
C ALA A 37 -64.86 -39.02 -82.78
N GLY A 38 -63.80 -38.87 -81.96
CA GLY A 38 -63.88 -38.29 -80.63
C GLY A 38 -63.97 -39.29 -79.47
N LYS A 39 -63.73 -40.59 -79.68
CA LYS A 39 -63.79 -41.63 -78.62
C LYS A 39 -62.91 -41.30 -77.39
N SER A 40 -61.67 -40.86 -77.59
CA SER A 40 -60.80 -40.44 -76.49
C SER A 40 -61.24 -39.11 -75.85
N THR A 41 -61.87 -38.22 -76.64
CA THR A 41 -62.46 -36.98 -76.13
C THR A 41 -63.66 -37.28 -75.22
N LEU A 42 -64.46 -38.28 -75.56
CA LEU A 42 -65.57 -38.76 -74.75
C LEU A 42 -65.10 -39.27 -73.37
N ARG A 43 -64.05 -40.11 -73.33
CA ARG A 43 -63.51 -40.60 -72.07
C ARG A 43 -63.06 -39.45 -71.16
N ARG A 44 -62.40 -38.44 -71.73
CA ARG A 44 -62.02 -37.24 -70.96
C ARG A 44 -63.25 -36.43 -70.53
N ALA A 45 -64.26 -36.32 -71.39
CA ALA A 45 -65.51 -35.65 -71.05
C ALA A 45 -66.17 -36.27 -69.81
N ILE A 46 -66.16 -37.60 -69.67
CA ILE A 46 -66.67 -38.27 -68.45
C ILE A 46 -65.88 -37.84 -67.21
N LEU A 47 -64.55 -37.82 -67.29
CA LEU A 47 -63.71 -37.38 -66.15
C LEU A 47 -63.94 -35.91 -65.79
N ASP A 48 -64.02 -35.04 -66.80
CA ASP A 48 -64.25 -33.61 -66.59
C ASP A 48 -65.68 -33.31 -66.09
N LEU A 49 -66.66 -34.08 -66.55
CA LEU A 49 -68.02 -34.05 -66.05
C LEU A 49 -68.06 -34.38 -64.55
N LEU A 50 -67.43 -35.48 -64.12
CA LEU A 50 -67.46 -35.94 -62.73
C LEU A 50 -66.60 -35.06 -61.81
N PHE A 51 -65.38 -34.71 -62.21
CA PHE A 51 -64.39 -34.08 -61.32
C PHE A 51 -64.05 -32.62 -61.63
N GLY A 52 -64.53 -32.08 -62.75
CA GLY A 52 -64.38 -30.67 -63.09
C GLY A 52 -63.70 -30.52 -64.43
N ILE A 53 -64.18 -29.61 -65.28
CA ILE A 53 -63.44 -29.25 -66.49
C ILE A 53 -62.17 -28.50 -66.06
N GLU A 54 -60.99 -29.03 -66.39
CA GLU A 54 -59.70 -28.49 -65.97
C GLU A 54 -59.53 -27.00 -66.31
N LEU A 55 -58.77 -26.26 -65.50
CA LEU A 55 -58.56 -24.82 -65.68
C LEU A 55 -58.01 -24.47 -67.08
N ARG A 56 -57.15 -25.34 -67.63
CA ARG A 56 -56.58 -25.25 -68.98
C ARG A 56 -56.98 -26.48 -69.80
N SER A 57 -58.28 -26.70 -69.99
CA SER A 57 -58.77 -27.82 -70.80
C SER A 57 -58.36 -27.63 -72.28
N PRO A 58 -57.75 -28.63 -72.94
CA PRO A 58 -57.39 -28.55 -74.36
C PRO A 58 -58.60 -28.76 -75.29
N TYR A 59 -59.80 -29.01 -74.74
CA TYR A 59 -61.01 -29.36 -75.51
C TYR A 59 -61.90 -28.15 -75.84
N ASN A 60 -61.34 -26.95 -75.87
CA ASN A 60 -62.02 -25.71 -76.30
C ASN A 60 -61.79 -25.35 -77.78
N PHE A 61 -61.24 -26.27 -78.58
CA PHE A 61 -60.83 -25.96 -79.95
C PHE A 61 -62.00 -25.66 -80.91
N ARG A 62 -63.22 -26.15 -80.62
CA ARG A 62 -64.44 -25.81 -81.39
C ARG A 62 -65.35 -24.81 -80.68
N HIS A 63 -65.39 -24.87 -79.35
CA HIS A 63 -66.25 -24.06 -78.50
C HIS A 63 -65.40 -23.29 -77.49
N ALA A 64 -65.60 -21.96 -77.39
CA ALA A 64 -64.84 -21.14 -76.46
C ALA A 64 -65.07 -21.57 -75.00
N TYR A 65 -64.12 -21.28 -74.10
CA TYR A 65 -64.20 -21.74 -72.71
C TYR A 65 -65.54 -21.46 -72.01
N PRO A 66 -66.15 -20.26 -72.10
CA PRO A 66 -67.43 -19.98 -71.44
C PRO A 66 -68.60 -20.84 -71.95
N ASP A 67 -68.50 -21.32 -73.20
CA ASP A 67 -69.55 -22.12 -73.83
C ASP A 67 -69.43 -23.61 -73.50
N LEU A 68 -68.34 -24.04 -72.86
CA LEU A 68 -68.13 -25.47 -72.58
C LEU A 68 -69.15 -25.98 -71.56
N ARG A 69 -69.94 -26.96 -72.00
CA ARG A 69 -71.01 -27.57 -71.23
C ARG A 69 -71.07 -29.07 -71.49
N LEU A 70 -71.01 -29.83 -70.40
CA LEU A 70 -71.19 -31.28 -70.36
C LEU A 70 -72.35 -31.59 -69.44
N GLY A 71 -73.19 -32.58 -69.72
CA GLY A 71 -74.27 -33.00 -68.84
C GLY A 71 -74.34 -34.49 -68.70
N ALA A 72 -75.03 -34.95 -67.67
CA ALA A 72 -75.39 -36.34 -67.53
C ALA A 72 -76.56 -36.52 -66.57
N LEU A 73 -77.23 -37.65 -66.76
CA LEU A 73 -78.12 -38.24 -65.78
C LEU A 73 -77.36 -39.35 -65.04
N LEU A 74 -77.10 -39.19 -63.76
CA LEU A 74 -76.50 -40.22 -62.91
C LEU A 74 -77.55 -40.92 -62.06
N GLU A 75 -77.41 -42.23 -61.91
CA GLU A 75 -78.27 -43.08 -61.10
C GLU A 75 -77.45 -43.83 -60.04
N GLN A 76 -77.97 -43.88 -58.81
CA GLN A 76 -77.45 -44.75 -57.75
C GLN A 76 -78.58 -45.15 -56.81
N ALA A 77 -78.89 -46.45 -56.78
CA ALA A 77 -80.08 -46.98 -56.09
C ALA A 77 -81.34 -46.22 -56.52
N ASP A 78 -82.07 -45.59 -55.59
CA ASP A 78 -83.32 -44.86 -55.86
C ASP A 78 -83.09 -43.36 -56.18
N ALA A 79 -81.85 -42.88 -56.19
CA ALA A 79 -81.52 -41.49 -56.47
C ALA A 79 -81.06 -41.29 -57.93
N ALA A 80 -81.66 -40.33 -58.61
CA ALA A 80 -81.26 -39.86 -59.94
C ALA A 80 -80.93 -38.37 -59.90
N LEU A 81 -79.84 -37.96 -60.57
CA LEU A 81 -79.43 -36.56 -60.67
C LEU A 81 -79.18 -36.20 -62.14
N ASP A 82 -80.07 -35.39 -62.72
CA ASP A 82 -79.86 -34.74 -64.01
C ASP A 82 -79.13 -33.42 -63.79
N PHE A 83 -77.91 -33.32 -64.30
CA PHE A 83 -77.09 -32.13 -64.12
C PHE A 83 -76.25 -31.83 -65.35
N CYS A 84 -75.80 -30.59 -65.43
CA CYS A 84 -74.73 -30.20 -66.32
C CYS A 84 -73.61 -29.47 -65.59
N ARG A 85 -72.42 -29.59 -66.13
CA ARG A 85 -71.21 -28.93 -65.70
C ARG A 85 -70.77 -27.94 -66.75
N VAL A 86 -70.69 -26.69 -66.33
CA VAL A 86 -70.20 -25.57 -67.13
C VAL A 86 -68.78 -25.19 -66.73
N LYS A 87 -68.02 -24.63 -67.66
CA LYS A 87 -66.65 -24.18 -67.37
C LYS A 87 -66.64 -22.82 -66.67
N THR A 88 -66.70 -22.84 -65.34
CA THR A 88 -66.47 -21.69 -64.46
C THR A 88 -65.42 -22.01 -63.39
N ARG A 89 -64.94 -20.99 -62.64
CA ARG A 89 -63.93 -21.21 -61.57
C ARG A 89 -64.50 -21.84 -60.29
N ALA A 90 -65.79 -21.66 -60.04
CA ALA A 90 -66.52 -22.23 -58.90
C ALA A 90 -67.99 -22.40 -59.30
N ARG A 91 -68.77 -23.19 -58.53
CA ARG A 91 -70.20 -23.44 -58.79
C ARG A 91 -70.43 -23.98 -60.19
N THR A 92 -69.68 -25.04 -60.51
CA THR A 92 -69.56 -25.57 -61.88
C THR A 92 -70.75 -26.42 -62.27
N LEU A 93 -71.50 -26.95 -61.30
CA LEU A 93 -72.67 -27.81 -61.52
C LEU A 93 -73.95 -26.99 -61.58
N ARG A 94 -74.84 -27.36 -62.51
CA ARG A 94 -76.18 -26.82 -62.71
C ARG A 94 -77.19 -27.95 -62.86
N ASP A 95 -78.43 -27.75 -62.45
CA ASP A 95 -79.51 -28.69 -62.71
C ASP A 95 -80.11 -28.54 -64.12
N ALA A 96 -81.16 -29.30 -64.43
CA ALA A 96 -81.86 -29.25 -65.70
C ALA A 96 -82.54 -27.90 -66.00
N GLN A 97 -82.80 -27.06 -64.99
CA GLN A 97 -83.36 -25.71 -65.12
C GLN A 97 -82.29 -24.60 -65.08
N ASP A 98 -81.01 -24.97 -65.13
CA ASP A 98 -79.82 -24.08 -65.10
C ASP A 98 -79.52 -23.41 -63.74
N ALA A 99 -80.17 -23.86 -62.65
CA ALA A 99 -79.88 -23.37 -61.30
C ALA A 99 -78.58 -24.01 -60.74
N VAL A 100 -77.85 -23.26 -59.90
CA VAL A 100 -76.57 -23.73 -59.33
C VAL A 100 -76.76 -24.89 -58.36
N LEU A 101 -76.04 -25.98 -58.60
CA LEU A 101 -75.91 -27.08 -57.64
C LEU A 101 -74.65 -26.91 -56.76
N PRO A 102 -74.68 -27.34 -55.49
CA PRO A 102 -73.50 -27.32 -54.63
C PRO A 102 -72.42 -28.26 -55.17
N ASP A 103 -71.14 -27.92 -54.97
CA ASP A 103 -70.02 -28.73 -55.49
C ASP A 103 -69.98 -30.15 -54.89
N THR A 104 -70.64 -30.37 -53.74
CA THR A 104 -70.81 -31.68 -53.10
C THR A 104 -71.96 -32.51 -53.67
N ALA A 105 -72.74 -32.01 -54.65
CA ALA A 105 -73.90 -32.72 -55.20
C ALA A 105 -73.54 -34.10 -55.80
N LEU A 106 -72.31 -34.28 -56.28
CA LEU A 106 -71.83 -35.56 -56.82
C LEU A 106 -71.25 -36.50 -55.76
N ALA A 107 -71.02 -36.05 -54.52
CA ALA A 107 -70.38 -36.85 -53.48
C ALA A 107 -71.12 -38.17 -53.15
N PRO A 108 -72.47 -38.21 -53.07
CA PRO A 108 -73.21 -39.46 -52.85
C PRO A 108 -73.01 -40.49 -53.97
N PHE A 109 -72.73 -40.04 -55.20
CA PHE A 109 -72.49 -40.89 -56.36
C PHE A 109 -71.03 -41.35 -56.45
N LEU A 110 -70.08 -40.48 -56.10
CA LEU A 110 -68.65 -40.75 -56.23
C LEU A 110 -68.00 -41.44 -55.01
N GLY A 111 -68.67 -41.46 -53.86
CA GLY A 111 -68.20 -42.18 -52.67
C GLY A 111 -66.86 -41.67 -52.11
N GLY A 112 -66.52 -40.39 -52.33
CA GLY A 112 -65.26 -39.78 -51.87
C GLY A 112 -64.05 -40.08 -52.76
N ILE A 113 -64.24 -40.75 -53.90
CA ILE A 113 -63.16 -41.02 -54.85
C ILE A 113 -62.67 -39.72 -55.49
N GLU A 114 -61.35 -39.52 -55.54
CA GLU A 114 -60.73 -38.39 -56.22
C GLU A 114 -60.47 -38.67 -57.71
N ARG A 115 -60.29 -37.59 -58.48
CA ARG A 115 -60.07 -37.62 -59.94
C ARG A 115 -58.96 -38.59 -60.34
N GLY A 116 -57.80 -38.50 -59.70
CA GLY A 116 -56.62 -39.32 -60.03
C GLY A 116 -56.87 -40.80 -59.83
N PHE A 117 -57.47 -41.17 -58.70
CA PHE A 117 -57.84 -42.56 -58.39
C PHE A 117 -58.87 -43.09 -59.38
N PHE A 118 -59.91 -42.32 -59.70
CA PHE A 118 -60.92 -42.73 -60.68
C PHE A 118 -60.29 -42.96 -62.06
N GLU A 119 -59.40 -42.07 -62.48
CA GLU A 119 -58.71 -42.17 -63.76
C GLU A 119 -57.76 -43.36 -63.83
N GLN A 120 -57.17 -43.77 -62.69
CA GLN A 120 -56.25 -44.91 -62.63
C GLN A 120 -56.99 -46.26 -62.58
N MET A 121 -58.11 -46.34 -61.84
CA MET A 121 -58.84 -47.60 -61.64
C MET A 121 -59.97 -47.85 -62.65
N PHE A 122 -60.73 -46.81 -63.03
CA PHE A 122 -61.92 -46.94 -63.88
C PHE A 122 -61.75 -46.30 -65.27
N GLY A 123 -60.72 -45.48 -65.48
CA GLY A 123 -60.43 -44.76 -66.74
C GLY A 123 -59.31 -45.37 -67.59
N LEU A 124 -59.28 -46.70 -67.72
CA LEU A 124 -58.15 -47.43 -68.29
C LEU A 124 -57.87 -47.11 -69.77
N ASP A 125 -56.59 -46.96 -70.09
CA ASP A 125 -56.08 -46.90 -71.46
C ASP A 125 -54.77 -47.68 -71.60
N HIS A 126 -54.36 -47.91 -72.84
CA HIS A 126 -53.21 -48.77 -73.11
C HIS A 126 -51.92 -48.27 -72.44
N ALA A 127 -51.63 -46.97 -72.52
CA ALA A 127 -50.44 -46.39 -71.92
C ALA A 127 -50.45 -46.54 -70.38
N ARG A 128 -51.61 -46.35 -69.76
CA ARG A 128 -51.80 -46.48 -68.31
C ARG A 128 -51.74 -47.91 -67.81
N LEU A 129 -52.24 -48.87 -68.58
CA LEU A 129 -52.09 -50.29 -68.24
C LEU A 129 -50.62 -50.70 -68.18
N VAL A 130 -49.80 -50.20 -69.13
CA VAL A 130 -48.35 -50.45 -69.13
C VAL A 130 -47.65 -49.75 -67.96
N ALA A 131 -48.00 -48.50 -67.67
CA ALA A 131 -47.43 -47.76 -66.55
C ALA A 131 -47.78 -48.40 -65.20
N GLY A 132 -49.05 -48.73 -64.96
CA GLY A 132 -49.49 -49.38 -63.73
C GLY A 132 -48.84 -50.75 -63.50
N GLY A 133 -48.61 -51.52 -64.56
CA GLY A 133 -47.87 -52.79 -64.47
C GLY A 133 -46.41 -52.63 -64.02
N ARG A 134 -45.73 -51.54 -64.43
CA ARG A 134 -44.36 -51.24 -63.98
C ARG A 134 -44.32 -50.79 -62.52
N ASP A 135 -45.27 -49.99 -62.09
CA ASP A 135 -45.31 -49.47 -60.72
C ASP A 135 -45.51 -50.61 -59.70
N ILE A 136 -46.36 -51.60 -60.01
CA ILE A 136 -46.57 -52.80 -59.17
C ILE A 136 -45.27 -53.60 -58.96
N LEU A 137 -44.40 -53.69 -59.97
CA LEU A 137 -43.14 -54.45 -59.89
C LEU A 137 -42.05 -53.72 -59.07
N SER A 138 -42.16 -52.41 -58.89
CA SER A 138 -41.13 -51.60 -58.22
C SER A 138 -41.32 -51.46 -56.70
N ALA A 139 -42.48 -51.88 -56.16
CA ALA A 139 -42.86 -51.79 -54.74
C ALA A 139 -42.65 -50.41 -54.08
N ALA A 140 -42.53 -49.34 -54.87
CA ALA A 140 -42.16 -48.00 -54.41
C ALA A 140 -43.35 -47.08 -54.08
N ASN A 141 -44.58 -47.46 -54.48
CA ASN A 141 -45.80 -46.71 -54.19
C ASN A 141 -46.73 -47.49 -53.24
N ASP A 142 -47.47 -46.75 -52.40
CA ASP A 142 -48.40 -47.26 -51.37
C ASP A 142 -49.39 -48.31 -51.90
N VAL A 143 -49.80 -48.19 -53.17
CA VAL A 143 -50.71 -49.13 -53.83
C VAL A 143 -50.06 -50.52 -54.06
N GLY A 144 -48.75 -50.56 -54.38
CA GLY A 144 -48.01 -51.81 -54.52
C GLY A 144 -47.75 -52.48 -53.17
N GLN A 145 -47.54 -51.69 -52.11
CA GLN A 145 -47.44 -52.20 -50.75
C GLN A 145 -48.77 -52.76 -50.25
N ILE A 146 -49.90 -52.09 -50.47
CA ILE A 146 -51.23 -52.58 -50.05
C ILE A 146 -51.60 -53.88 -50.77
N LEU A 147 -51.33 -54.00 -52.08
CA LEU A 147 -51.54 -55.23 -52.86
C LEU A 147 -50.68 -56.42 -52.37
N PHE A 148 -49.42 -56.19 -51.99
CA PHE A 148 -48.55 -57.23 -51.43
C PHE A 148 -48.80 -57.54 -49.95
N GLN A 149 -49.14 -56.54 -49.13
CA GLN A 149 -49.49 -56.71 -47.71
C GLN A 149 -50.80 -57.47 -47.54
N SER A 150 -51.79 -57.27 -48.43
CA SER A 150 -53.02 -58.06 -48.46
C SER A 150 -52.84 -59.49 -48.98
N ALA A 151 -51.77 -59.78 -49.73
CA ALA A 151 -51.48 -61.12 -50.26
C ALA A 151 -50.53 -61.96 -49.38
N ALA A 152 -49.68 -61.34 -48.54
CA ALA A 152 -48.62 -62.02 -47.78
C ALA A 152 -48.70 -61.93 -46.24
N GLY A 153 -49.61 -61.15 -45.66
CA GLY A 153 -49.98 -61.23 -44.23
C GLY A 153 -48.91 -60.83 -43.20
N ILE A 154 -47.85 -60.10 -43.56
CA ILE A 154 -46.75 -59.71 -42.65
C ILE A 154 -46.49 -58.19 -42.74
N ALA A 155 -46.64 -57.47 -41.64
CA ALA A 155 -46.68 -55.99 -41.62
C ALA A 155 -45.41 -55.25 -41.13
N SER A 156 -44.28 -55.92 -40.83
CA SER A 156 -43.20 -55.31 -40.01
C SER A 156 -41.86 -54.95 -40.68
N PHE A 157 -41.59 -55.27 -41.94
CA PHE A 157 -40.24 -55.08 -42.52
C PHE A 157 -39.81 -53.62 -42.76
N GLY A 158 -40.74 -52.70 -43.03
CA GLY A 158 -40.38 -51.29 -43.25
C GLY A 158 -39.75 -50.64 -42.03
N THR A 159 -40.28 -50.94 -40.84
CA THR A 159 -39.82 -50.34 -39.58
C THR A 159 -38.37 -50.68 -39.22
N VAL A 160 -37.94 -51.91 -39.50
CA VAL A 160 -36.56 -52.38 -39.22
C VAL A 160 -35.57 -51.73 -40.17
N ARG A 161 -35.91 -51.61 -41.46
CA ARG A 161 -35.08 -50.91 -42.44
C ARG A 161 -34.86 -49.45 -42.04
N ASP A 162 -35.94 -48.76 -41.69
CA ASP A 162 -35.88 -47.34 -41.34
C ASP A 162 -35.06 -47.09 -40.06
N ALA A 163 -35.05 -48.04 -39.12
CA ALA A 163 -34.21 -47.97 -37.91
C ALA A 163 -32.72 -48.12 -38.25
N LEU A 164 -32.36 -49.10 -39.08
CA LEU A 164 -30.97 -49.32 -39.51
C LEU A 164 -30.45 -48.15 -40.36
N GLU A 165 -31.30 -47.55 -41.20
CA GLU A 165 -30.93 -46.40 -42.02
C GLU A 165 -30.66 -45.15 -41.18
N LYS A 166 -31.45 -44.93 -40.11
CA LYS A 166 -31.21 -43.85 -39.13
C LYS A 166 -29.92 -44.04 -38.35
N GLU A 167 -29.62 -45.27 -37.92
CA GLU A 167 -28.39 -45.58 -37.19
C GLU A 167 -27.16 -45.35 -38.08
N ALA A 168 -27.19 -45.86 -39.31
CA ALA A 168 -26.12 -45.63 -40.28
C ALA A 168 -25.90 -44.13 -40.56
N ASP A 169 -26.98 -43.37 -40.76
CA ASP A 169 -26.89 -41.92 -40.99
C ASP A 169 -26.35 -41.17 -39.76
N SER A 170 -26.61 -41.63 -38.53
CA SER A 170 -26.04 -41.03 -37.31
C SER A 170 -24.52 -41.24 -37.18
N LEU A 171 -24.01 -42.38 -37.66
CA LEU A 171 -22.59 -42.72 -37.55
C LEU A 171 -21.77 -42.03 -38.64
N TRP A 172 -22.20 -42.14 -39.90
CA TRP A 172 -21.46 -41.59 -41.02
C TRP A 172 -22.30 -41.44 -42.30
N ALA A 173 -22.12 -40.33 -43.00
CA ALA A 173 -22.49 -40.23 -44.40
C ALA A 173 -21.50 -39.35 -45.18
N LYS A 174 -21.60 -39.43 -46.51
CA LYS A 174 -20.72 -38.73 -47.47
C LYS A 174 -20.72 -37.21 -47.30
N ARG A 175 -21.86 -36.61 -46.92
CA ARG A 175 -21.96 -35.16 -46.67
C ARG A 175 -21.63 -34.88 -45.21
N ARG A 176 -20.50 -34.23 -44.91
CA ARG A 176 -20.09 -33.91 -43.53
C ARG A 176 -21.20 -33.24 -42.71
N SER A 177 -21.36 -33.69 -41.46
CA SER A 177 -22.25 -33.10 -40.44
C SER A 177 -21.55 -33.15 -39.08
N GLY A 178 -21.76 -32.12 -38.25
CA GLY A 178 -21.20 -32.04 -36.89
C GLY A 178 -21.93 -32.91 -35.86
N GLU A 179 -23.08 -33.47 -36.22
CA GLU A 179 -23.86 -34.36 -35.35
C GLU A 179 -23.45 -35.84 -35.49
N ARG A 180 -22.61 -36.17 -36.49
CA ARG A 180 -22.20 -37.55 -36.75
C ARG A 180 -20.90 -37.91 -36.06
N GLU A 181 -20.88 -39.07 -35.41
CA GLU A 181 -19.79 -39.49 -34.53
C GLU A 181 -18.42 -39.51 -35.22
N TYR A 182 -18.34 -39.97 -36.48
CA TYR A 182 -17.07 -40.01 -37.20
C TYR A 182 -16.43 -38.62 -37.36
N TYR A 183 -17.20 -37.60 -37.71
CA TYR A 183 -16.65 -36.26 -37.96
C TYR A 183 -16.26 -35.57 -36.65
N ILE A 184 -17.00 -35.80 -35.57
CA ILE A 184 -16.64 -35.33 -34.23
C ILE A 184 -15.28 -35.91 -33.82
N ALA A 185 -15.08 -37.22 -33.99
CA ALA A 185 -13.82 -37.88 -33.67
C ALA A 185 -12.66 -37.42 -34.59
N ALA A 186 -12.93 -37.25 -35.89
CA ALA A 186 -11.94 -36.75 -36.84
C ALA A 186 -11.48 -35.32 -36.51
N ASP A 187 -12.41 -34.45 -36.09
CA ASP A 187 -12.09 -33.08 -35.67
C ASP A 187 -11.29 -33.06 -34.37
N ALA A 188 -11.64 -33.88 -33.39
CA ALA A 188 -10.88 -34.02 -32.16
C ALA A 188 -9.43 -34.49 -32.44
N LEU A 189 -9.24 -35.45 -33.35
CA LEU A 189 -7.91 -35.91 -33.75
C LEU A 189 -7.12 -34.81 -34.49
N ALA A 190 -7.78 -34.07 -35.38
CA ALA A 190 -7.14 -32.97 -36.10
C ALA A 190 -6.68 -31.86 -35.15
N GLN A 191 -7.52 -31.48 -34.19
CA GLN A 191 -7.18 -30.52 -33.14
C GLN A 191 -6.02 -31.01 -32.26
N ALA A 192 -6.03 -32.28 -31.85
CA ALA A 192 -4.95 -32.87 -31.06
C ALA A 192 -3.62 -32.89 -31.83
N LYS A 193 -3.64 -33.22 -33.13
CA LYS A 193 -2.44 -33.17 -34.00
C LYS A 193 -1.91 -31.74 -34.17
N GLN A 194 -2.79 -30.77 -34.39
CA GLN A 194 -2.40 -29.36 -34.49
C GLN A 194 -1.81 -28.85 -33.17
N THR A 195 -2.39 -29.23 -32.04
CA THR A 195 -1.88 -28.89 -30.71
C THR A 195 -0.50 -29.52 -30.49
N LEU A 196 -0.33 -30.78 -30.86
CA LEU A 196 0.97 -31.46 -30.77
C LEU A 196 2.02 -30.74 -31.63
N GLU A 197 1.71 -30.37 -32.87
CA GLU A 197 2.63 -29.63 -33.74
C GLU A 197 2.99 -28.25 -33.18
N GLN A 198 2.04 -27.54 -32.57
CA GLN A 198 2.27 -26.23 -31.95
C GLN A 198 3.13 -26.31 -30.69
N VAL A 199 2.95 -27.35 -29.88
CA VAL A 199 3.68 -27.54 -28.62
C VAL A 199 5.03 -28.23 -28.84
N THR A 200 5.20 -28.96 -29.95
CA THR A 200 6.45 -29.64 -30.28
C THR A 200 7.49 -28.65 -30.77
N VAL A 201 8.42 -28.28 -29.90
CA VAL A 201 9.61 -27.53 -30.29
C VAL A 201 10.51 -28.44 -31.12
N ARG A 202 10.77 -28.04 -32.37
CA ARG A 202 11.69 -28.76 -33.25
C ARG A 202 13.11 -28.55 -32.77
N THR A 203 13.92 -29.60 -32.79
CA THR A 203 15.33 -29.55 -32.37
C THR A 203 16.10 -28.42 -33.04
N ARG A 204 15.86 -28.15 -34.33
CA ARG A 204 16.48 -27.04 -35.06
C ARG A 204 16.13 -25.67 -34.47
N ASP A 205 14.85 -25.46 -34.14
CA ASP A 205 14.37 -24.18 -33.66
C ASP A 205 14.83 -23.95 -32.20
N TRP A 206 14.96 -25.02 -31.41
CA TRP A 206 15.60 -24.99 -30.09
C TRP A 206 17.11 -24.68 -30.18
N VAL A 207 17.85 -25.36 -31.06
CA VAL A 207 19.28 -25.10 -31.25
C VAL A 207 19.52 -23.67 -31.73
N ALA A 208 18.74 -23.18 -32.70
CA ALA A 208 18.84 -21.81 -33.17
C ALA A 208 18.53 -20.78 -32.06
N ALA A 209 17.51 -21.02 -31.24
CA ALA A 209 17.19 -20.15 -30.10
C ALA A 209 18.29 -20.19 -29.02
N ARG A 210 18.85 -21.37 -28.74
CA ARG A 210 19.98 -21.54 -27.81
C ARG A 210 21.23 -20.83 -28.31
N ASP A 211 21.62 -21.04 -29.57
CA ASP A 211 22.80 -20.41 -30.16
C ASP A 211 22.66 -18.87 -30.15
N GLU A 212 21.45 -18.37 -30.37
CA GLU A 212 21.15 -16.94 -30.28
C GLU A 212 21.24 -16.40 -28.84
N VAL A 213 20.76 -17.17 -27.85
CA VAL A 213 20.96 -16.83 -26.42
C VAL A 213 22.44 -16.83 -26.09
N ASP A 214 23.19 -17.88 -26.45
CA ASP A 214 24.62 -17.99 -26.18
C ASP A 214 25.39 -16.81 -26.83
N ARG A 215 25.02 -16.40 -28.05
CA ARG A 215 25.58 -15.23 -28.73
C ARG A 215 25.28 -13.93 -27.98
N LEU A 216 24.02 -13.71 -27.61
CA LEU A 216 23.61 -12.49 -26.88
C LEU A 216 24.22 -12.42 -25.49
N GLU A 217 24.40 -13.55 -24.81
CA GLU A 217 25.08 -13.64 -23.51
C GLU A 217 26.56 -13.28 -23.63
N GLN A 218 27.25 -13.76 -24.67
CA GLN A 218 28.63 -13.40 -24.97
C GLN A 218 28.76 -11.91 -25.28
N GLU A 219 27.86 -11.36 -26.10
CA GLU A 219 27.81 -9.91 -26.40
C GLU A 219 27.56 -9.08 -25.14
N ALA A 220 26.62 -9.50 -24.29
CA ALA A 220 26.32 -8.84 -23.01
C ALA A 220 27.50 -8.92 -22.02
N ALA A 221 28.21 -10.05 -21.97
CA ALA A 221 29.40 -10.20 -21.15
C ALA A 221 30.55 -9.29 -21.64
N ALA A 222 30.76 -9.21 -22.95
CA ALA A 222 31.75 -8.31 -23.55
C ALA A 222 31.42 -6.84 -23.29
N LEU A 223 30.15 -6.44 -23.39
CA LEU A 223 29.69 -5.08 -23.06
C LEU A 223 29.87 -4.76 -21.57
N ARG A 224 29.53 -5.68 -20.66
CA ARG A 224 29.76 -5.52 -19.22
C ARG A 224 31.24 -5.32 -18.90
N SER A 225 32.13 -6.15 -19.47
CA SER A 225 33.57 -6.00 -19.27
C SER A 225 34.10 -4.65 -19.77
N ARG A 226 33.59 -4.16 -20.92
CA ARG A 226 33.93 -2.82 -21.43
C ARG A 226 33.42 -1.71 -20.53
N ASP A 227 32.20 -1.82 -20.01
CA ASP A 227 31.63 -0.83 -19.10
C ASP A 227 32.42 -0.77 -17.78
N GLU A 228 32.77 -1.91 -17.19
CA GLU A 228 33.61 -1.99 -16.01
C GLU A 228 34.98 -1.33 -16.24
N ALA A 229 35.64 -1.62 -17.37
CA ALA A 229 36.92 -1.03 -17.72
C ALA A 229 36.81 0.51 -17.88
N LEU A 230 35.73 0.99 -18.51
CA LEU A 230 35.45 2.41 -18.66
C LEU A 230 35.11 3.08 -17.32
N ALA A 231 34.35 2.41 -16.45
CA ALA A 231 34.01 2.88 -15.11
C ALA A 231 35.25 2.99 -14.23
N GLN A 232 36.15 2.00 -14.27
CA GLN A 232 37.45 2.05 -13.57
C GLN A 232 38.31 3.20 -14.10
N ARG A 233 38.39 3.38 -15.42
CA ARG A 233 39.13 4.49 -16.03
C ARG A 233 38.52 5.84 -15.62
N ARG A 234 37.19 5.97 -15.63
CA ARG A 234 36.47 7.15 -15.17
C ARG A 234 36.75 7.44 -13.70
N ALA A 235 36.66 6.44 -12.82
CA ALA A 235 36.94 6.59 -11.39
C ALA A 235 38.38 7.05 -11.14
N ARG A 236 39.36 6.50 -11.89
CA ARG A 236 40.77 6.94 -11.83
C ARG A 236 40.91 8.40 -12.25
N LEU A 237 40.30 8.79 -13.36
CA LEU A 237 40.35 10.17 -13.87
C LEU A 237 39.61 11.16 -12.96
N GLU A 238 38.45 10.78 -12.40
CA GLU A 238 37.73 11.58 -11.41
C GLU A 238 38.53 11.75 -10.11
N ARG A 239 39.18 10.68 -9.64
CA ARG A 239 40.08 10.78 -8.49
C ARG A 239 41.20 11.77 -8.77
N ALA A 240 41.86 11.65 -9.93
CA ALA A 240 42.89 12.60 -10.34
C ALA A 240 42.35 14.03 -10.43
N ARG A 241 41.17 14.24 -11.04
CA ARG A 241 40.51 15.55 -11.13
C ARG A 241 40.17 16.15 -9.77
N ARG A 242 39.69 15.35 -8.81
CA ARG A 242 39.32 15.79 -7.45
C ARG A 242 40.55 16.07 -6.58
N THR A 243 41.59 15.25 -6.68
CA THR A 243 42.79 15.38 -5.85
C THR A 243 43.83 16.33 -6.42
N ALA A 244 43.87 16.55 -7.74
CA ALA A 244 44.85 17.44 -8.37
C ALA A 244 44.80 18.88 -7.82
N PRO A 245 43.63 19.55 -7.64
CA PRO A 245 43.59 20.88 -7.06
C PRO A 245 44.13 20.93 -5.62
N VAL A 246 43.82 19.92 -4.81
CA VAL A 246 44.29 19.84 -3.42
C VAL A 246 45.79 19.57 -3.36
N LEU A 247 46.30 18.64 -4.18
CA LEU A 247 47.72 18.33 -4.25
C LEU A 247 48.54 19.47 -4.85
N ASN A 248 47.99 20.19 -5.84
CA ASN A 248 48.62 21.40 -6.37
C ASN A 248 48.60 22.51 -5.31
N GLY A 249 47.48 22.69 -4.61
CA GLY A 249 47.40 23.63 -3.50
C GLY A 249 48.32 23.28 -2.32
N LEU A 250 48.60 21.99 -2.09
CA LEU A 250 49.62 21.53 -1.15
C LEU A 250 51.02 21.87 -1.65
N ARG A 251 51.35 21.54 -2.92
CA ARG A 251 52.64 21.88 -3.53
C ARG A 251 52.92 23.38 -3.52
N GLU A 252 51.92 24.20 -3.81
CA GLU A 252 52.01 25.65 -3.73
C GLU A 252 52.27 26.12 -2.30
N ARG A 253 51.57 25.55 -1.30
CA ARG A 253 51.79 25.86 0.11
C ARG A 253 53.15 25.37 0.63
N GLU A 254 53.59 24.19 0.23
CA GLU A 254 54.92 23.64 0.54
C GLU A 254 56.01 24.50 -0.10
N ALA A 255 55.83 24.95 -1.34
CA ALA A 255 56.74 25.88 -2.00
C ALA A 255 56.75 27.25 -1.30
N ALA A 256 55.59 27.77 -0.90
CA ALA A 256 55.48 29.01 -0.12
C ALA A 256 56.14 28.87 1.26
N LEU A 257 55.94 27.73 1.94
CA LEU A 257 56.58 27.41 3.22
C LEU A 257 58.10 27.30 3.08
N ALA A 258 58.58 26.65 2.01
CA ALA A 258 60.00 26.59 1.71
C ALA A 258 60.58 27.98 1.40
N ALA A 259 59.82 28.83 0.69
CA ALA A 259 60.23 30.21 0.38
C ALA A 259 60.27 31.12 1.62
N LEU A 260 59.46 30.85 2.65
CA LEU A 260 59.53 31.55 3.94
C LEU A 260 60.86 31.29 4.69
N GLY A 261 61.59 30.23 4.34
CA GLY A 261 62.87 29.89 4.96
C GLY A 261 62.73 29.53 6.45
N PRO A 262 63.80 29.63 7.26
CA PRO A 262 63.74 29.36 8.70
C PRO A 262 62.95 30.46 9.43
N VAL A 263 61.67 30.19 9.70
CA VAL A 263 60.79 31.08 10.48
C VAL A 263 61.10 30.91 11.97
N ARG A 264 61.45 32.01 12.66
CA ARG A 264 61.54 32.00 14.13
C ARG A 264 60.13 31.98 14.72
N PRO A 265 59.76 30.97 15.53
CA PRO A 265 58.44 30.96 16.16
C PRO A 265 58.34 32.13 17.13
N LEU A 266 57.39 33.04 16.87
CA LEU A 266 57.02 34.07 17.82
C LEU A 266 56.17 33.46 18.94
N PRO A 267 56.28 33.97 20.18
CA PRO A 267 55.44 33.50 21.29
C PRO A 267 53.94 33.61 20.94
N PRO A 268 53.08 32.73 21.47
CA PRO A 268 51.64 32.76 21.20
C PRO A 268 50.95 34.07 21.58
N ALA A 269 51.56 34.86 22.47
CA ALA A 269 51.10 36.19 22.85
C ALA A 269 51.51 37.30 21.87
N ALA A 270 52.35 37.04 20.85
CA ALA A 270 52.92 38.06 19.99
C ALA A 270 51.88 38.83 19.16
N ALA A 271 50.84 38.15 18.64
CA ALA A 271 49.76 38.82 17.92
C ALA A 271 48.96 39.73 18.85
N ARG A 272 48.67 39.26 20.07
CA ARG A 272 47.99 40.07 21.08
C ARG A 272 48.85 41.24 21.55
N GLN A 273 50.16 41.04 21.72
CA GLN A 273 51.10 42.11 22.07
C GLN A 273 51.24 43.14 20.95
N LEU A 274 51.20 42.70 19.69
CA LEU A 274 51.20 43.61 18.55
C LEU A 274 49.88 44.41 18.48
N ASP A 275 48.73 43.75 18.63
CA ASP A 275 47.42 44.41 18.60
C ASP A 275 47.24 45.36 19.79
N GLU A 276 47.67 44.97 21.00
CA GLU A 276 47.72 45.83 22.18
C GLU A 276 48.69 47.01 21.97
N ALA A 277 49.83 46.79 21.30
CA ALA A 277 50.77 47.87 20.98
C ALA A 277 50.23 48.81 19.90
N GLU A 278 49.59 48.30 18.85
CA GLU A 278 48.99 49.08 17.76
C GLU A 278 47.80 49.88 18.25
N THR A 279 46.93 49.29 19.08
CA THR A 279 45.83 50.00 19.74
C THR A 279 46.33 51.03 20.75
N ALA A 280 47.36 50.71 21.54
CA ALA A 280 48.00 51.69 22.43
C ALA A 280 48.66 52.84 21.65
N MET A 281 49.31 52.55 20.52
CA MET A 281 49.89 53.56 19.64
C MET A 281 48.82 54.42 18.97
N ALA A 282 47.72 53.84 18.51
CA ALA A 282 46.60 54.58 17.94
C ALA A 282 45.90 55.46 18.98
N ALA A 283 45.67 54.94 20.19
CA ALA A 283 45.11 55.70 21.31
C ALA A 283 46.06 56.83 21.75
N ALA A 284 47.37 56.56 21.81
CA ALA A 284 48.38 57.57 22.12
C ALA A 284 48.48 58.65 21.02
N ALA A 285 48.37 58.27 19.75
CA ALA A 285 48.35 59.19 18.61
C ALA A 285 47.11 60.10 18.65
N TRP A 286 45.92 59.54 18.89
CA TRP A 286 44.68 60.31 19.03
C TRP A 286 44.75 61.25 20.25
N THR A 287 45.26 60.77 21.38
CA THR A 287 45.44 61.58 22.60
C THR A 287 46.42 62.72 22.36
N ARG A 288 47.54 62.45 21.66
CA ARG A 288 48.51 63.46 21.28
C ARG A 288 47.88 64.51 20.35
N GLU A 289 47.14 64.11 19.34
CA GLU A 289 46.49 65.02 18.38
C GLU A 289 45.41 65.89 19.07
N ALA A 290 44.63 65.30 19.99
CA ALA A 290 43.67 66.03 20.82
C ALA A 290 44.37 67.05 21.72
N HIS A 291 45.49 66.68 22.36
CA HIS A 291 46.27 67.60 23.18
C HIS A 291 47.01 68.66 22.37
N GLU A 292 47.52 68.35 21.17
CA GLU A 292 48.12 69.33 20.27
C GLU A 292 47.05 70.34 19.80
N THR A 293 45.85 69.87 19.47
CA THR A 293 44.71 70.74 19.13
C THR A 293 44.30 71.62 20.31
N GLN A 294 44.20 71.05 21.50
CA GLN A 294 43.90 71.80 22.73
C GLN A 294 45.00 72.82 23.06
N ALA A 295 46.27 72.46 22.90
CA ALA A 295 47.41 73.35 23.09
C ALA A 295 47.37 74.51 22.08
N MET A 296 47.09 74.24 20.81
CA MET A 296 46.90 75.29 19.80
C MET A 296 45.73 76.23 20.16
N GLN A 297 44.59 75.68 20.57
CA GLN A 297 43.45 76.49 21.04
C GLN A 297 43.79 77.33 22.27
N GLN A 298 44.56 76.79 23.22
CA GLN A 298 44.98 77.54 24.41
C GLN A 298 46.05 78.59 24.11
N VAL A 299 46.97 78.33 23.18
CA VAL A 299 47.93 79.33 22.70
C VAL A 299 47.22 80.45 21.96
N GLU A 300 46.23 80.13 21.13
CA GLU A 300 45.40 81.13 20.45
C GLU A 300 44.54 81.92 21.44
N ALA A 301 43.96 81.26 22.44
CA ALA A 301 43.24 81.92 23.53
C ALA A 301 44.16 82.85 24.34
N LEU A 302 45.37 82.41 24.69
CA LEU A 302 46.38 83.24 25.36
C LEU A 302 46.81 84.43 24.50
N GLY A 303 47.01 84.24 23.20
CA GLY A 303 47.36 85.32 22.27
C GLY A 303 46.25 86.37 22.10
N ARG A 304 44.99 86.00 22.37
CA ARG A 304 43.84 86.93 22.37
C ARG A 304 43.64 87.64 23.72
N ILE A 305 44.31 87.22 24.79
CA ILE A 305 44.28 87.91 26.07
C ILE A 305 45.20 89.13 26.00
N CYS A 306 44.62 90.30 25.76
CA CYS A 306 45.29 91.58 25.95
C CYS A 306 45.12 92.03 27.40
N LEU A 307 46.21 92.02 28.16
CA LEU A 307 46.23 92.55 29.53
C LEU A 307 46.41 94.07 29.47
N ASP A 308 45.36 94.81 29.82
CA ASP A 308 45.46 96.24 30.08
C ASP A 308 46.09 96.45 31.46
N PRO A 309 47.30 97.06 31.56
CA PRO A 309 47.99 97.20 32.84
C PRO A 309 47.34 98.23 33.77
N ALA A 310 46.50 99.14 33.26
CA ALA A 310 45.91 100.22 34.06
C ALA A 310 44.88 99.73 35.11
N PRO A 311 43.93 98.81 34.78
CA PRO A 311 43.05 98.19 35.78
C PRO A 311 43.80 97.26 36.74
N LEU A 312 44.78 96.49 36.25
CA LEU A 312 45.54 95.53 37.07
C LEU A 312 46.34 96.24 38.18
N ALA A 313 46.86 97.43 37.94
CA ALA A 313 47.54 98.23 38.97
C ALA A 313 46.59 98.71 40.09
N ARG A 314 45.26 98.72 39.85
CA ARG A 314 44.23 99.14 40.82
C ARG A 314 43.40 97.97 41.34
N THR A 315 43.92 96.74 41.25
CA THR A 315 43.20 95.51 41.63
C THR A 315 42.57 95.60 43.02
N GLN A 316 43.29 96.08 44.04
CA GLN A 316 42.73 96.20 45.39
C GLN A 316 41.56 97.20 45.47
N ASP A 317 41.64 98.33 44.76
CA ASP A 317 40.56 99.31 44.72
C ASP A 317 39.32 98.74 44.00
N ILE A 318 39.54 98.00 42.91
CA ILE A 318 38.47 97.38 42.12
C ILE A 318 37.79 96.25 42.89
N GLU A 319 38.55 95.41 43.60
CA GLU A 319 37.99 94.35 44.45
C GLU A 319 37.22 94.93 45.63
N ALA A 320 37.73 95.98 46.27
CA ALA A 320 37.01 96.69 47.33
C ALA A 320 35.70 97.31 46.83
N LEU A 321 35.72 97.93 45.64
CA LEU A 321 34.52 98.48 44.99
C LEU A 321 33.57 97.38 44.49
N ALA A 322 34.06 96.23 44.05
CA ALA A 322 33.23 95.09 43.66
C ALA A 322 32.52 94.47 44.86
N ALA A 323 33.21 94.32 45.99
CA ALA A 323 32.62 93.89 47.26
C ALA A 323 31.56 94.89 47.76
N GLN A 324 31.83 96.20 47.68
CA GLN A 324 30.83 97.22 48.00
C GLN A 324 29.67 97.24 46.99
N ARG A 325 29.91 97.02 45.70
CA ARG A 325 28.85 96.92 44.69
C ARG A 325 27.94 95.73 44.99
N GLU A 326 28.49 94.59 45.38
CA GLU A 326 27.69 93.39 45.68
C GLU A 326 26.80 93.58 46.91
N GLN A 327 27.27 94.34 47.91
CA GLN A 327 26.43 94.77 49.04
C GLN A 327 25.36 95.78 48.62
N VAL A 328 25.69 96.78 47.80
CA VAL A 328 24.78 97.91 47.51
C VAL A 328 23.89 97.72 46.28
N ARG A 329 24.20 96.76 45.39
CA ARG A 329 23.52 96.54 44.10
C ARG A 329 22.00 96.34 44.24
N ASN A 330 21.58 95.67 45.30
CA ASN A 330 20.17 95.39 45.53
C ASN A 330 19.49 96.47 46.38
N HIS A 331 20.23 97.41 46.98
CA HIS A 331 19.69 98.41 47.90
C HIS A 331 18.63 99.34 47.30
N PRO A 332 18.71 99.83 46.04
CA PRO A 332 17.65 100.68 45.49
C PRO A 332 16.33 99.91 45.30
N THR A 333 16.42 98.65 44.83
CA THR A 333 15.27 97.77 44.63
C THR A 333 14.70 97.26 45.96
N ASP A 334 15.57 96.95 46.92
CA ASP A 334 15.16 96.57 48.27
C ASP A 334 14.60 97.76 49.03
N MET A 335 15.15 98.98 48.93
CA MET A 335 14.56 100.16 49.54
C MET A 335 13.18 100.47 48.96
N ALA A 336 13.01 100.36 47.64
CA ALA A 336 11.70 100.51 47.00
C ALA A 336 10.72 99.42 47.47
N LYS A 337 11.13 98.14 47.49
CA LYS A 337 10.33 97.04 48.03
C LYS A 337 9.99 97.22 49.50
N ARG A 338 10.93 97.65 50.35
CA ARG A 338 10.73 97.84 51.79
C ARG A 338 9.87 99.06 52.08
N GLN A 339 9.97 100.14 51.30
CA GLN A 339 9.05 101.27 51.40
C GLN A 339 7.64 100.91 50.94
N GLU A 340 7.51 100.06 49.91
CA GLU A 340 6.22 99.56 49.44
C GLU A 340 5.61 98.52 50.40
N GLU A 341 6.43 97.65 51.00
CA GLU A 341 6.05 96.79 52.13
C GLU A 341 5.64 97.62 53.34
N ALA A 342 6.39 98.67 53.72
CA ALA A 342 6.02 99.52 54.85
C ALA A 342 4.71 100.28 54.59
N ARG A 343 4.48 100.79 53.37
CA ARG A 343 3.20 101.41 52.99
C ARG A 343 2.06 100.39 52.95
N GLY A 344 2.33 99.17 52.47
CA GLY A 344 1.39 98.06 52.47
C GLY A 344 0.98 97.66 53.88
N LEU A 345 1.97 97.40 54.75
CA LEU A 345 1.78 97.05 56.15
C LEU A 345 1.11 98.18 56.94
N SER A 346 1.42 99.45 56.66
CA SER A 346 0.74 100.59 57.27
C SER A 346 -0.74 100.66 56.86
N LYS A 347 -1.07 100.44 55.58
CA LYS A 347 -2.47 100.27 55.13
C LYS A 347 -3.15 99.05 55.76
N THR A 348 -2.44 97.94 55.95
CA THR A 348 -2.97 96.76 56.62
C THR A 348 -3.21 97.04 58.10
N LEU A 349 -2.32 97.76 58.78
CA LEU A 349 -2.50 98.20 60.17
C LEU A 349 -3.70 99.13 60.31
N GLU A 350 -3.88 100.10 59.39
CA GLU A 350 -5.09 100.95 59.35
C GLU A 350 -6.37 100.13 59.12
N GLY A 351 -6.32 99.11 58.26
CA GLY A 351 -7.42 98.19 58.02
C GLY A 351 -7.77 97.33 59.25
N LEU A 352 -6.77 96.69 59.85
CA LEU A 352 -6.93 95.86 61.05
C LEU A 352 -7.35 96.70 62.27
N ALA A 353 -6.83 97.92 62.41
CA ALA A 353 -7.28 98.85 63.43
C ALA A 353 -8.76 99.21 63.23
N ARG A 354 -9.19 99.44 61.98
CA ARG A 354 -10.60 99.69 61.65
C ARG A 354 -11.49 98.47 61.96
N ASP A 355 -11.06 97.27 61.61
CA ASP A 355 -11.81 96.02 61.86
C ASP A 355 -11.93 95.73 63.36
N LEU A 356 -10.91 96.08 64.16
CA LEU A 356 -10.92 96.00 65.62
C LEU A 356 -11.62 97.20 66.29
N GLY A 357 -12.15 98.16 65.51
CA GLY A 357 -12.86 99.34 65.99
C GLY A 357 -11.97 100.38 66.68
N TRP A 358 -10.67 100.39 66.41
CA TRP A 358 -9.69 101.30 66.99
C TRP A 358 -9.55 102.59 66.14
N PRO A 359 -9.34 103.77 66.77
CA PRO A 359 -9.15 105.04 66.05
C PRO A 359 -7.80 105.07 65.30
N ALA A 360 -7.77 105.79 64.17
CA ALA A 360 -6.58 105.92 63.32
C ALA A 360 -5.56 106.89 63.93
N GLU A 361 -4.79 106.39 64.89
CA GLU A 361 -3.65 107.07 65.53
C GLU A 361 -2.33 106.44 65.03
N GLY A 362 -1.22 107.18 65.17
CA GLY A 362 0.11 106.76 64.70
C GLY A 362 0.61 105.44 65.32
N GLU A 363 1.65 104.87 64.71
CA GLU A 363 2.18 103.52 65.00
C GLU A 363 2.49 103.26 66.49
N ASP A 364 3.09 104.24 67.20
CA ASP A 364 3.44 104.12 68.62
C ASP A 364 2.20 103.96 69.53
N ALA A 365 1.08 104.60 69.18
CA ALA A 365 -0.16 104.51 69.94
C ALA A 365 -0.90 103.19 69.71
N LEU A 366 -0.82 102.64 68.49
CA LEU A 366 -1.34 101.31 68.16
C LEU A 366 -0.53 100.22 68.89
N ALA A 367 0.80 100.32 68.88
CA ALA A 367 1.70 99.37 69.54
C ALA A 367 1.44 99.26 71.05
N ALA A 368 1.15 100.40 71.71
CA ALA A 368 0.81 100.43 73.14
C ALA A 368 -0.54 99.77 73.49
N ARG A 369 -1.48 99.65 72.54
CA ARG A 369 -2.79 98.99 72.74
C ARG A 369 -2.73 97.48 72.53
N ILE A 370 -1.67 96.96 71.92
CA ILE A 370 -1.56 95.52 71.66
C ILE A 370 -1.21 94.79 72.97
N PRO A 371 -1.99 93.79 73.42
CA PRO A 371 -1.66 93.02 74.61
C PRO A 371 -0.27 92.39 74.51
N SER A 372 0.46 92.24 75.62
CA SER A 372 1.85 91.78 75.60
C SER A 372 2.02 90.41 74.92
N GLN A 373 3.23 90.14 74.40
CA GLN A 373 3.53 88.91 73.66
C GLN A 373 3.21 87.64 74.46
N VAL A 374 3.35 87.68 75.78
CA VAL A 374 3.01 86.57 76.69
C VAL A 374 1.50 86.29 76.69
N VAL A 375 0.66 87.34 76.68
CA VAL A 375 -0.81 87.21 76.66
C VAL A 375 -1.30 86.71 75.30
N ARG A 376 -0.72 87.18 74.20
CA ARG A 376 -1.09 86.71 72.85
C ARG A 376 -0.65 85.27 72.59
N ALA A 377 0.52 84.86 73.07
CA ALA A 377 1.00 83.49 72.98
C ALA A 377 0.11 82.53 73.79
N ALA A 378 -0.30 82.93 75.00
CA ALA A 378 -1.25 82.16 75.81
C ALA A 378 -2.63 82.04 75.13
N ALA A 379 -3.17 83.12 74.54
CA ALA A 379 -4.44 83.11 73.83
C ALA A 379 -4.39 82.24 72.55
N SER A 380 -3.33 82.34 71.75
CA SER A 380 -3.14 81.48 70.57
C SER A 380 -2.93 80.00 70.93
N ALA A 381 -2.24 79.71 72.03
CA ALA A 381 -2.13 78.34 72.54
C ALA A 381 -3.49 77.79 73.00
N LEU A 382 -4.31 78.60 73.68
CA LEU A 382 -5.66 78.22 74.11
C LEU A 382 -6.62 78.04 72.93
N ILE A 383 -6.57 78.89 71.89
CA ILE A 383 -7.38 78.76 70.68
C ILE A 383 -7.00 77.50 69.90
N ARG A 384 -5.70 77.26 69.66
CA ARG A 384 -5.24 76.01 69.00
C ARG A 384 -5.59 74.77 69.81
N ARG A 385 -5.50 74.85 71.14
CA ARG A 385 -5.90 73.75 72.02
C ARG A 385 -7.42 73.53 71.96
N HIS A 386 -8.22 74.59 71.93
CA HIS A 386 -9.66 74.50 71.75
C HIS A 386 -10.02 73.88 70.41
N ASP A 387 -9.46 74.34 69.30
CA ASP A 387 -9.74 73.79 67.95
C ASP A 387 -9.34 72.31 67.86
N SER A 388 -8.17 71.94 68.42
CA SER A 388 -7.75 70.53 68.47
C SER A 388 -8.67 69.66 69.33
N LEU A 389 -9.16 70.18 70.47
CA LEU A 389 -10.04 69.46 71.37
C LEU A 389 -11.49 69.42 70.86
N ALA A 390 -11.94 70.46 70.17
CA ALA A 390 -13.26 70.54 69.55
C ALA A 390 -13.35 69.58 68.36
N GLN A 391 -12.33 69.54 67.49
CA GLN A 391 -12.26 68.57 66.40
C GLN A 391 -12.12 67.13 66.92
N ALA A 392 -11.32 66.91 67.97
CA ALA A 392 -11.22 65.60 68.59
C ALA A 392 -12.53 65.17 69.26
N ALA A 393 -13.26 66.09 69.91
CA ALA A 393 -14.56 65.81 70.51
C ALA A 393 -15.65 65.55 69.46
N GLU A 394 -15.64 66.25 68.34
CA GLU A 394 -16.61 66.05 67.25
C GLU A 394 -16.36 64.71 66.53
N ASN A 395 -15.10 64.42 66.18
CA ASN A 395 -14.72 63.13 65.60
C ASN A 395 -15.01 61.97 66.57
N ALA A 396 -14.78 62.16 67.87
CA ALA A 396 -15.10 61.15 68.88
C ALA A 396 -16.62 60.97 69.06
N ARG A 397 -17.43 62.03 68.94
CA ARG A 397 -18.90 61.93 68.99
C ARG A 397 -19.47 61.25 67.76
N GLU A 398 -19.00 61.58 66.57
CA GLU A 398 -19.41 60.91 65.33
C GLU A 398 -18.99 59.44 65.33
N ALA A 399 -17.72 59.15 65.66
CA ALA A 399 -17.25 57.77 65.75
C ALA A 399 -18.00 56.97 66.83
N HIS A 400 -18.33 57.58 67.97
CA HIS A 400 -19.13 56.95 69.01
C HIS A 400 -20.59 56.78 68.60
N ALA A 401 -21.20 57.71 67.88
CA ALA A 401 -22.57 57.57 67.37
C ALA A 401 -22.67 56.47 66.31
N THR A 402 -21.72 56.41 65.36
CA THR A 402 -21.64 55.34 64.36
C THR A 402 -21.38 53.99 65.03
N LYS A 403 -20.40 53.91 65.93
CA LYS A 403 -20.10 52.65 66.63
C LYS A 403 -21.20 52.22 67.58
N ARG A 404 -21.96 53.14 68.17
CA ARG A 404 -23.12 52.82 69.00
C ARG A 404 -24.30 52.33 68.16
N SER A 405 -24.53 52.91 66.98
CA SER A 405 -25.52 52.38 66.03
C SER A 405 -25.13 50.99 65.49
N ASP A 406 -23.84 50.76 65.21
CA ASP A 406 -23.34 49.44 64.82
C ASP A 406 -23.50 48.43 65.96
N LEU A 407 -23.22 48.84 67.20
CA LEU A 407 -23.39 48.01 68.40
C LEU A 407 -24.86 47.71 68.67
N ASP A 408 -25.77 48.66 68.56
CA ASP A 408 -27.20 48.43 68.77
C ASP A 408 -27.77 47.46 67.71
N GLY A 409 -27.28 47.51 66.47
CA GLY A 409 -27.63 46.55 65.41
C GLY A 409 -27.03 45.16 65.63
N LEU A 410 -25.74 45.10 65.99
CA LEU A 410 -25.06 43.85 66.30
C LEU A 410 -25.58 43.21 67.59
N ASP A 411 -26.02 43.98 68.59
CA ASP A 411 -26.60 43.49 69.85
C ASP A 411 -28.02 42.95 69.64
N GLN A 412 -28.80 43.48 68.68
CA GLN A 412 -30.07 42.88 68.27
C GLN A 412 -29.86 41.54 67.54
N ASP A 413 -28.84 41.45 66.69
CA ASP A 413 -28.48 40.21 66.01
C ASP A 413 -27.85 39.18 67.00
N LEU A 414 -27.07 39.63 67.99
CA LEU A 414 -26.49 38.79 69.04
C LEU A 414 -27.55 38.27 70.02
N ALA A 415 -28.56 39.08 70.36
CA ALA A 415 -29.62 38.70 71.29
C ALA A 415 -30.53 37.58 70.75
N GLY A 416 -30.55 37.37 69.43
CA GLY A 416 -31.27 36.28 68.77
C GLY A 416 -30.50 34.95 68.68
N LEU A 417 -29.20 34.94 69.02
CA LEU A 417 -28.34 33.77 68.87
C LEU A 417 -28.02 33.15 70.24
N PRO A 418 -28.29 31.85 70.48
CA PRO A 418 -27.82 31.18 71.68
C PRO A 418 -26.29 31.05 71.65
N ALA A 419 -25.62 31.64 72.64
CA ALA A 419 -24.17 31.55 72.81
C ALA A 419 -23.77 30.16 73.32
N ILE A 420 -23.43 29.27 72.39
CA ILE A 420 -22.72 28.02 72.70
C ILE A 420 -21.23 28.26 72.46
N ALA A 421 -20.44 28.29 73.53
CA ALA A 421 -18.98 28.37 73.44
C ALA A 421 -18.41 26.99 73.08
N LEU A 422 -18.09 26.77 71.80
CA LEU A 422 -17.44 25.56 71.34
C LEU A 422 -15.94 25.57 71.75
N PRO A 423 -15.40 24.46 72.27
CA PRO A 423 -13.98 24.37 72.62
C PRO A 423 -13.08 24.62 71.41
N PRO A 424 -12.04 25.47 71.49
CA PRO A 424 -11.15 25.77 70.37
C PRO A 424 -10.40 24.53 69.84
N ALA A 425 -10.18 23.53 70.70
CA ALA A 425 -9.61 22.23 70.31
C ALA A 425 -10.54 21.45 69.35
N LEU A 426 -11.86 21.51 69.54
CA LEU A 426 -12.84 20.87 68.66
C LEU A 426 -12.86 21.56 67.28
N VAL A 427 -12.82 22.90 67.25
CA VAL A 427 -12.82 23.67 66.01
C VAL A 427 -11.56 23.38 65.18
N SER A 428 -10.38 23.34 65.81
CA SER A 428 -9.13 23.02 65.12
C SER A 428 -9.07 21.57 64.65
N ALA A 429 -9.55 20.61 65.45
CA ALA A 429 -9.58 19.20 65.08
C ALA A 429 -10.60 18.92 63.96
N LEU A 430 -11.75 19.59 63.98
CA LEU A 430 -12.78 19.49 62.95
C LEU A 430 -12.30 20.08 61.62
N ALA A 431 -11.66 21.25 61.62
CA ALA A 431 -11.09 21.86 60.41
C ALA A 431 -9.98 20.99 59.78
N ALA A 432 -9.09 20.41 60.60
CA ALA A 432 -8.05 19.50 60.13
C ALA A 432 -8.63 18.20 59.54
N ALA A 433 -9.72 17.68 60.13
CA ALA A 433 -10.41 16.49 59.62
C ALA A 433 -11.21 16.78 58.33
N GLN A 434 -11.88 17.92 58.23
CA GLN A 434 -12.59 18.36 57.02
C GLN A 434 -11.63 18.62 55.85
N GLY A 435 -10.44 19.17 56.11
CA GLY A 435 -9.41 19.40 55.10
C GLY A 435 -8.85 18.12 54.44
N LEU A 436 -9.07 16.94 55.02
CA LEU A 436 -8.68 15.65 54.45
C LEU A 436 -9.74 15.05 53.49
N GLY A 437 -10.96 15.58 53.50
CA GLY A 437 -12.07 15.08 52.66
C GLY A 437 -12.51 13.65 53.00
N ASP A 438 -13.01 12.91 52.00
CA ASP A 438 -13.45 11.52 52.17
C ASP A 438 -12.27 10.54 52.16
N VAL A 439 -11.62 10.43 53.32
CA VAL A 439 -10.49 9.52 53.54
C VAL A 439 -10.88 8.05 53.30
N ALA A 440 -12.10 7.63 53.61
CA ALA A 440 -12.50 6.22 53.51
C ALA A 440 -12.66 5.78 52.05
N THR A 441 -13.12 6.67 51.18
CA THR A 441 -13.19 6.42 49.73
C THR A 441 -11.81 6.55 49.07
N GLN A 442 -10.99 7.51 49.50
CA GLN A 442 -9.61 7.65 49.02
C GLN A 442 -8.73 6.46 49.40
N GLU A 443 -8.85 5.95 50.63
CA GLU A 443 -8.10 4.78 51.10
C GLU A 443 -8.51 3.51 50.35
N ARG A 444 -9.81 3.27 50.15
CA ARG A 444 -10.30 2.15 49.32
C ARG A 444 -9.79 2.23 47.88
N ARG A 445 -9.89 3.41 47.26
CA ARG A 445 -9.38 3.64 45.90
C ARG A 445 -7.88 3.35 45.80
N LEU A 446 -7.06 3.83 46.74
CA LEU A 446 -5.62 3.57 46.76
C LEU A 446 -5.31 2.10 47.03
N ALA A 447 -6.07 1.41 47.90
CA ALA A 447 -5.92 -0.02 48.14
C ALA A 447 -6.25 -0.86 46.89
N ASP A 448 -7.32 -0.51 46.16
CA ASP A 448 -7.67 -1.16 44.89
C ASP A 448 -6.59 -0.92 43.82
N GLN A 449 -6.01 0.29 43.79
CA GLN A 449 -4.88 0.62 42.91
C GLN A 449 -3.62 -0.17 43.25
N VAL A 450 -3.33 -0.39 44.54
CA VAL A 450 -2.23 -1.29 44.98
C VAL A 450 -2.49 -2.72 44.50
N ALA A 451 -3.69 -3.27 44.73
CA ALA A 451 -4.04 -4.61 44.27
C ALA A 451 -4.03 -4.76 42.73
N GLN A 452 -4.31 -3.68 42.00
CA GLN A 452 -4.17 -3.65 40.54
C GLN A 452 -2.69 -3.61 40.13
N ALA A 453 -1.87 -2.80 40.79
CA ALA A 453 -0.43 -2.70 40.52
C ALA A 453 0.30 -4.02 40.85
N GLU A 454 -0.09 -4.73 41.91
CA GLU A 454 0.42 -6.07 42.26
C GLU A 454 0.12 -7.09 41.15
N ARG A 455 -1.12 -7.12 40.66
CA ARG A 455 -1.51 -7.99 39.52
C ARG A 455 -0.77 -7.63 38.23
N ALA A 456 -0.57 -6.34 37.97
CA ALA A 456 0.18 -5.87 36.81
C ALA A 456 1.66 -6.26 36.88
N LEU A 457 2.27 -6.16 38.06
CA LEU A 457 3.65 -6.62 38.30
C LEU A 457 3.77 -8.13 38.08
N GLU A 458 2.87 -8.93 38.65
CA GLU A 458 2.90 -10.38 38.48
C GLU A 458 2.69 -10.79 37.01
N GLY A 459 1.74 -10.15 36.33
CA GLY A 459 1.52 -10.36 34.90
C GLY A 459 2.75 -9.99 34.05
N ALA A 460 3.47 -8.93 34.41
CA ALA A 460 4.71 -8.55 33.72
C ALA A 460 5.86 -9.54 34.00
N ARG A 461 5.95 -10.11 35.21
CA ARG A 461 6.99 -11.10 35.58
C ARG A 461 6.87 -12.39 34.78
N VAL A 462 5.65 -12.81 34.42
CA VAL A 462 5.43 -13.97 33.55
C VAL A 462 6.14 -13.80 32.20
N ALA A 463 6.20 -12.59 31.66
CA ALA A 463 6.86 -12.30 30.39
C ALA A 463 8.40 -12.43 30.44
N LEU A 464 9.01 -12.53 31.63
CA LEU A 464 10.44 -12.80 31.80
C LEU A 464 10.78 -14.29 31.78
N ALA A 465 9.78 -15.18 31.81
CA ALA A 465 10.02 -16.62 31.77
C ALA A 465 10.77 -17.03 30.48
N PRO A 466 11.78 -17.92 30.55
CA PRO A 466 12.21 -18.69 31.72
C PRO A 466 13.16 -17.96 32.70
N TRP A 467 13.72 -16.80 32.32
CA TRP A 467 14.72 -16.06 33.13
C TRP A 467 14.06 -15.11 34.13
N GLN A 468 13.38 -15.69 35.11
CA GLN A 468 12.74 -14.93 36.19
C GLN A 468 13.80 -14.45 37.19
N VAL A 469 14.04 -13.14 37.19
CA VAL A 469 14.95 -12.46 38.13
C VAL A 469 14.13 -11.45 38.94
N ASP A 470 14.45 -11.30 40.22
CA ASP A 470 13.72 -10.37 41.09
C ASP A 470 13.86 -8.91 40.63
N PRO A 471 12.82 -8.06 40.78
CA PRO A 471 12.84 -6.67 40.33
C PRO A 471 14.02 -5.85 40.86
N GLU A 472 14.47 -6.10 42.09
CA GLU A 472 15.64 -5.40 42.66
C GLU A 472 16.94 -5.78 41.96
N HIS A 473 17.14 -7.07 41.69
CA HIS A 473 18.28 -7.57 40.92
C HIS A 473 18.24 -7.11 39.46
N LEU A 474 17.04 -7.03 38.85
CA LEU A 474 16.85 -6.52 37.49
C LEU A 474 17.35 -5.07 37.32
N ARG A 475 17.24 -4.21 38.34
CA ARG A 475 17.74 -2.83 38.28
C ARG A 475 19.27 -2.77 38.18
N GLY A 476 19.98 -3.75 38.76
CA GLY A 476 21.44 -3.80 38.78
C GLY A 476 22.09 -4.43 37.53
N LEU A 477 21.33 -5.11 36.67
CA LEU A 477 21.87 -5.79 35.48
C LEU A 477 22.38 -4.79 34.43
N GLN A 478 23.66 -4.90 34.09
CA GLN A 478 24.31 -4.16 33.00
C GLN A 478 24.13 -4.93 31.68
N LEU A 479 23.03 -4.65 30.98
CA LEU A 479 22.68 -5.31 29.73
C LEU A 479 23.36 -4.61 28.53
N PRO A 480 23.66 -5.34 27.45
CA PRO A 480 24.13 -4.72 26.21
C PRO A 480 23.09 -3.70 25.71
N GLU A 481 23.53 -2.52 25.32
CA GLU A 481 22.65 -1.50 24.75
C GLU A 481 22.01 -1.97 23.44
N SER A 482 20.86 -1.39 23.06
CA SER A 482 20.16 -1.78 21.82
C SER A 482 21.03 -1.64 20.57
N GLU A 483 21.91 -0.64 20.53
CA GLU A 483 22.90 -0.47 19.45
C GLU A 483 23.91 -1.62 19.43
N GLU A 484 24.45 -2.01 20.59
CA GLU A 484 25.37 -3.16 20.69
C GLU A 484 24.70 -4.47 20.27
N GLN A 485 23.44 -4.69 20.69
CA GLN A 485 22.66 -5.86 20.30
C GLN A 485 22.45 -5.91 18.77
N ASN A 486 22.12 -4.77 18.16
CA ASN A 486 21.91 -4.68 16.72
C ASN A 486 23.23 -4.87 15.96
N ALA A 487 24.32 -4.25 16.39
CA ALA A 487 25.64 -4.44 15.80
C ALA A 487 26.07 -5.92 15.83
N ARG A 488 25.79 -6.65 16.91
CA ARG A 488 26.06 -8.09 17.01
C ARG A 488 25.17 -8.92 16.10
N ARG A 489 23.88 -8.58 15.99
CA ARG A 489 22.94 -9.23 15.04
C ARG A 489 23.41 -9.03 13.60
N GLU A 490 23.71 -7.79 13.21
CA GLU A 490 24.24 -7.49 11.87
C GLU A 490 25.58 -8.19 11.60
N ALA A 491 26.48 -8.24 12.58
CA ALA A 491 27.75 -8.96 12.41
C ALA A 491 27.52 -10.46 12.18
N ARG A 492 26.60 -11.08 12.93
CA ARG A 492 26.20 -12.48 12.74
C ARG A 492 25.60 -12.70 11.35
N ASP A 493 24.67 -11.84 10.93
CA ASP A 493 23.98 -11.97 9.64
C ASP A 493 24.95 -11.77 8.47
N ARG A 494 25.90 -10.83 8.58
CA ARG A 494 26.98 -10.64 7.60
C ARG A 494 27.88 -11.87 7.50
N LEU A 495 28.25 -12.47 8.63
CA LEU A 495 29.04 -13.71 8.64
C LEU A 495 28.26 -14.88 8.03
N GLN A 496 26.96 -15.00 8.35
CA GLN A 496 26.09 -16.03 7.78
C GLN A 496 25.95 -15.88 6.27
N SER A 497 25.63 -14.67 5.78
CA SER A 497 25.52 -14.40 4.35
C SER A 497 26.84 -14.65 3.61
N ALA A 498 27.98 -14.29 4.21
CA ALA A 498 29.30 -14.59 3.65
C ALA A 498 29.59 -16.11 3.62
N ALA A 499 29.17 -16.85 4.64
CA ALA A 499 29.31 -18.31 4.70
C ALA A 499 28.45 -19.00 3.64
N ASP A 500 27.19 -18.57 3.49
CA ASP A 500 26.26 -19.08 2.48
C ASP A 500 26.81 -18.82 1.07
N GLY A 501 27.32 -17.61 0.80
CA GLY A 501 27.93 -17.28 -0.50
C GLY A 501 29.22 -18.06 -0.80
N LEU A 502 30.03 -18.40 0.21
CA LEU A 502 31.18 -19.30 0.00
C LEU A 502 30.74 -20.75 -0.20
N ALA A 503 29.68 -21.20 0.46
CA ALA A 503 29.14 -22.54 0.28
C ALA A 503 28.57 -22.73 -1.14
N GLU A 504 27.82 -21.74 -1.64
CA GLU A 504 27.29 -21.73 -3.02
C GLU A 504 28.42 -21.80 -4.04
N ARG A 505 29.43 -20.92 -3.93
CA ARG A 505 30.60 -20.93 -4.81
C ARG A 505 31.40 -22.23 -4.74
N SER A 506 31.50 -22.84 -3.56
CA SER A 506 32.15 -24.14 -3.40
C SER A 506 31.38 -25.22 -4.15
N ALA A 507 30.05 -25.24 -4.02
CA ALA A 507 29.19 -26.18 -4.75
C ALA A 507 29.29 -26.00 -6.28
N GLU A 508 29.29 -24.75 -6.77
CA GLU A 508 29.47 -24.45 -8.20
C GLU A 508 30.81 -24.98 -8.73
N HIS A 509 31.91 -24.74 -8.02
CA HIS A 509 33.24 -25.19 -8.46
C HIS A 509 33.37 -26.71 -8.35
N GLN A 510 32.72 -27.33 -7.36
CA GLN A 510 32.69 -28.78 -7.22
C GLN A 510 31.91 -29.44 -8.37
N ALA A 511 30.78 -28.85 -8.78
CA ALA A 511 30.04 -29.30 -9.96
C ALA A 511 30.86 -29.12 -11.25
N ALA A 512 31.49 -27.95 -11.44
CA ALA A 512 32.34 -27.69 -12.61
C ALA A 512 33.55 -28.65 -12.68
N ILE A 513 34.14 -29.02 -11.55
CA ILE A 513 35.20 -30.05 -11.50
C ILE A 513 34.64 -31.40 -11.91
N ALA A 514 33.46 -31.80 -11.42
CA ALA A 514 32.84 -33.08 -11.77
C ALA A 514 32.52 -33.17 -13.27
N ASP A 515 31.98 -32.11 -13.86
CA ASP A 515 31.70 -32.02 -15.29
C ASP A 515 33.00 -32.10 -16.11
N LEU A 516 34.03 -31.36 -15.69
CA LEU A 516 35.33 -31.38 -16.37
C LEU A 516 36.03 -32.73 -16.21
N ASP A 517 35.88 -33.42 -15.08
CA ASP A 517 36.36 -34.79 -14.87
C ASP A 517 35.67 -35.78 -15.82
N LEU A 518 34.36 -35.64 -16.01
CA LEU A 518 33.62 -36.41 -17.00
C LEU A 518 34.12 -36.12 -18.41
N GLU A 519 34.29 -34.85 -18.79
CA GLU A 519 34.84 -34.46 -20.08
C GLU A 519 36.25 -35.02 -20.31
N ILE A 520 37.14 -34.95 -19.31
CA ILE A 520 38.49 -35.50 -19.38
C ILE A 520 38.43 -37.00 -19.63
N SER A 521 37.59 -37.74 -18.90
CA SER A 521 37.45 -39.19 -19.05
C SER A 521 36.93 -39.57 -20.45
N GLN A 522 35.92 -38.86 -20.96
CA GLN A 522 35.37 -39.07 -22.30
C GLN A 522 36.40 -38.73 -23.38
N TYR A 523 37.14 -37.63 -23.19
CA TYR A 523 38.18 -37.20 -24.13
C TYR A 523 39.34 -38.20 -24.20
N GLN A 524 39.76 -38.74 -23.05
CA GLN A 524 40.78 -39.79 -22.97
C GLN A 524 40.30 -41.09 -23.64
N ALA A 525 39.05 -41.51 -23.39
CA ALA A 525 38.48 -42.70 -24.00
C ALA A 525 38.35 -42.58 -25.53
N ALA A 526 37.92 -41.43 -26.03
CA ALA A 526 37.71 -41.20 -27.46
C ALA A 526 39.01 -41.04 -28.26
N HIS A 527 40.02 -40.37 -27.70
CA HIS A 527 41.21 -39.98 -28.47
C HIS A 527 42.47 -40.79 -28.14
N GLN A 528 42.51 -41.50 -27.02
CA GLN A 528 43.71 -42.21 -26.52
C GLN A 528 44.99 -41.36 -26.71
N PRO A 529 45.04 -40.15 -26.14
CA PRO A 529 46.19 -39.26 -26.28
C PRO A 529 47.41 -39.86 -25.60
N VAL A 530 48.57 -39.78 -26.26
CA VAL A 530 49.86 -40.22 -25.70
C VAL A 530 50.47 -39.05 -24.92
N SER A 531 50.64 -39.19 -23.61
CA SER A 531 51.25 -38.14 -22.80
C SER A 531 52.77 -38.10 -22.97
N LEU A 532 53.40 -36.97 -22.59
CA LEU A 532 54.87 -36.89 -22.52
C LEU A 532 55.43 -37.91 -21.53
N ALA A 533 54.74 -38.12 -20.41
CA ALA A 533 55.16 -39.07 -19.37
C ALA A 533 55.17 -40.52 -19.88
N ASP A 534 54.20 -40.92 -20.70
CA ASP A 534 54.15 -42.27 -21.27
C ASP A 534 55.34 -42.52 -22.22
N LEU A 535 55.71 -41.52 -23.02
CA LEU A 535 56.87 -41.58 -23.91
C LEU A 535 58.18 -41.59 -23.12
N GLU A 536 58.28 -40.79 -22.06
CA GLU A 536 59.45 -40.77 -21.18
C GLU A 536 59.63 -42.10 -20.45
N ALA A 537 58.54 -42.72 -19.96
CA ALA A 537 58.57 -44.03 -19.34
C ALA A 537 59.02 -45.13 -20.32
N ALA A 538 58.49 -45.12 -21.56
CA ALA A 538 58.90 -46.06 -22.60
C ALA A 538 60.39 -45.90 -22.98
N ARG A 539 60.88 -44.65 -23.07
CA ARG A 539 62.30 -44.36 -23.32
C ARG A 539 63.18 -44.77 -22.14
N GLN A 540 62.75 -44.53 -20.90
CA GLN A 540 63.49 -44.96 -19.71
C GLN A 540 63.61 -46.49 -19.62
N ALA A 541 62.55 -47.23 -19.97
CA ALA A 541 62.58 -48.69 -20.02
C ALA A 541 63.58 -49.20 -21.08
N ARG A 542 63.53 -48.63 -22.29
CA ARG A 542 64.48 -48.92 -23.37
C ARG A 542 65.93 -48.62 -22.96
N ASP A 543 66.16 -47.41 -22.44
CA ASP A 543 67.50 -46.94 -22.06
C ASP A 543 68.04 -47.68 -20.82
N GLY A 544 67.14 -48.20 -19.98
CA GLY A 544 67.45 -49.10 -18.87
C GLY A 544 67.98 -50.44 -19.36
N LEU A 545 67.23 -51.13 -20.22
CA LEU A 545 67.65 -52.42 -20.77
C LEU A 545 68.93 -52.28 -21.61
N TRP A 546 69.10 -51.19 -22.35
CA TRP A 546 70.36 -50.91 -23.05
C TRP A 546 71.56 -50.79 -22.12
N ARG A 547 71.39 -50.13 -20.96
CA ARG A 547 72.45 -50.02 -19.95
C ARG A 547 72.82 -51.38 -19.39
N GLU A 548 71.85 -52.27 -19.18
CA GLU A 548 72.08 -53.64 -18.70
C GLU A 548 72.81 -54.51 -19.74
N ILE A 549 72.45 -54.39 -21.02
CA ILE A 549 73.17 -55.04 -22.14
C ILE A 549 74.61 -54.53 -22.21
N ARG A 550 74.81 -53.20 -22.13
CA ARG A 550 76.13 -52.57 -22.20
C ARG A 550 77.03 -52.92 -21.00
N ALA A 551 76.43 -53.10 -19.82
CA ALA A 551 77.14 -53.51 -18.61
C ALA A 551 77.46 -55.01 -18.58
N GLY A 552 76.93 -55.81 -19.53
CA GLY A 552 77.12 -57.26 -19.60
C GLY A 552 76.26 -58.05 -18.59
N SER A 553 75.38 -57.37 -17.84
CA SER A 553 74.47 -58.00 -16.88
C SER A 553 73.28 -58.70 -17.54
N ALA A 554 72.98 -58.36 -18.80
CA ALA A 554 71.99 -59.05 -19.63
C ALA A 554 72.68 -59.61 -20.90
N PRO A 555 72.74 -60.94 -21.11
CA PRO A 555 73.33 -61.52 -22.31
C PRO A 555 72.59 -61.06 -23.58
N LEU A 556 73.33 -60.59 -24.59
CA LEU A 556 72.76 -60.04 -25.82
C LEU A 556 71.78 -61.00 -26.50
N VAL A 557 72.08 -62.30 -26.52
CA VAL A 557 71.23 -63.35 -27.12
C VAL A 557 69.84 -63.44 -26.47
N VAL A 558 69.72 -63.06 -25.19
CA VAL A 558 68.45 -63.13 -24.44
C VAL A 558 67.73 -61.78 -24.42
N ALA A 559 68.49 -60.68 -24.42
CA ALA A 559 67.95 -59.33 -24.29
C ALA A 559 67.70 -58.60 -25.63
N ALA A 560 68.14 -59.17 -26.76
CA ALA A 560 67.95 -58.58 -28.09
C ALA A 560 66.47 -58.40 -28.45
N ASP A 561 65.66 -59.46 -28.47
CA ASP A 561 64.24 -59.37 -28.86
C ASP A 561 63.43 -58.44 -27.94
N PRO A 562 63.57 -58.49 -26.59
CA PRO A 562 62.92 -57.53 -25.70
C PRO A 562 63.37 -56.08 -25.93
N TYR A 563 64.66 -55.87 -26.22
CA TYR A 563 65.19 -54.53 -26.51
C TYR A 563 64.66 -53.96 -27.82
N GLU A 564 64.63 -54.75 -28.89
CA GLU A 564 64.02 -54.35 -30.17
C GLU A 564 62.52 -54.05 -29.98
N GLY A 565 61.82 -54.82 -29.15
CA GLY A 565 60.43 -54.54 -28.76
C GLY A 565 60.26 -53.20 -28.04
N LEU A 566 61.18 -52.84 -27.13
CA LEU A 566 61.15 -51.55 -26.42
C LEU A 566 61.52 -50.36 -27.33
N VAL A 567 62.42 -50.56 -28.30
CA VAL A 567 62.73 -49.56 -29.33
C VAL A 567 61.48 -49.30 -30.18
N ALA A 568 60.88 -50.34 -30.74
CA ALA A 568 59.67 -50.23 -31.55
C ALA A 568 58.50 -49.62 -30.77
N ALA A 569 58.35 -49.95 -29.49
CA ALA A 569 57.33 -49.37 -28.62
C ALA A 569 57.56 -47.87 -28.37
N ALA A 570 58.80 -47.46 -28.09
CA ALA A 570 59.14 -46.05 -27.87
C ALA A 570 58.99 -45.20 -29.15
N ASP A 571 59.37 -45.75 -30.31
CA ASP A 571 59.23 -45.08 -31.61
C ASP A 571 57.76 -44.98 -32.02
N THR A 572 56.98 -46.06 -31.87
CA THR A 572 55.52 -46.04 -32.11
C THR A 572 54.82 -45.03 -31.20
N LEU A 573 55.24 -44.90 -29.93
CA LEU A 573 54.71 -43.87 -29.03
C LEU A 573 55.10 -42.45 -29.47
N ALA A 574 56.32 -42.26 -29.96
CA ALA A 574 56.81 -40.96 -30.45
C ALA A 574 56.03 -40.50 -31.68
N ASP A 575 55.82 -41.39 -32.65
CA ASP A 575 55.04 -41.12 -33.87
C ASP A 575 53.58 -40.84 -33.53
N ARG A 576 52.95 -41.67 -32.70
CA ARG A 576 51.58 -41.45 -32.22
C ARG A 576 51.43 -40.15 -31.45
N ARG A 577 52.46 -39.72 -30.70
CA ARG A 577 52.44 -38.43 -30.01
C ARG A 577 52.59 -37.26 -30.97
N HIS A 578 53.34 -37.40 -32.06
CA HIS A 578 53.40 -36.38 -33.12
C HIS A 578 52.03 -36.22 -33.80
N ASP A 579 51.42 -37.34 -34.21
CA ASP A 579 50.11 -37.36 -34.86
C ASP A 579 48.98 -36.88 -33.94
N LYS A 580 49.12 -37.13 -32.64
CA LYS A 580 48.13 -36.76 -31.62
C LYS A 580 48.55 -35.58 -30.74
N ALA A 581 49.51 -34.75 -31.19
CA ALA A 581 50.07 -33.67 -30.39
C ALA A 581 48.99 -32.65 -29.98
N GLN A 582 48.05 -32.35 -30.88
CA GLN A 582 46.94 -31.43 -30.61
C GLN A 582 45.99 -32.00 -29.54
N GLN A 583 45.70 -33.30 -29.57
CA GLN A 583 44.84 -33.96 -28.60
C GLN A 583 45.53 -34.04 -27.22
N ALA A 584 46.83 -34.29 -27.18
CA ALA A 584 47.61 -34.25 -25.94
C ALA A 584 47.65 -32.83 -25.34
N ALA A 585 47.81 -31.80 -26.15
CA ALA A 585 47.75 -30.40 -25.70
C ALA A 585 46.37 -30.01 -25.15
N ASN A 586 45.30 -30.44 -25.83
CA ASN A 586 43.93 -30.22 -25.37
C ASN A 586 43.63 -30.94 -24.05
N LEU A 587 44.09 -32.19 -23.89
CA LEU A 587 43.98 -32.91 -22.62
C LEU A 587 44.74 -32.18 -21.51
N GLN A 588 45.96 -31.73 -21.77
CA GLN A 588 46.74 -30.96 -20.79
C GLN A 588 46.02 -29.67 -20.40
N SER A 589 45.44 -28.94 -21.36
CA SER A 589 44.65 -27.75 -21.07
C SER A 589 43.43 -28.04 -20.18
N LYS A 590 42.75 -29.18 -20.36
CA LYS A 590 41.64 -29.59 -19.49
C LYS A 590 42.13 -29.97 -18.09
N LEU A 591 43.25 -30.69 -17.97
CA LEU A 591 43.87 -31.01 -16.68
C LEU A 591 44.31 -29.75 -15.92
N ASP A 592 44.89 -28.77 -16.62
CA ASP A 592 45.29 -27.49 -16.03
C ASP A 592 44.06 -26.68 -15.57
N ALA A 593 42.98 -26.66 -16.36
CA ALA A 593 41.72 -26.03 -15.99
C ALA A 593 41.12 -26.68 -14.73
N ARG A 594 41.13 -28.01 -14.64
CA ARG A 594 40.70 -28.76 -13.47
C ARG A 594 41.55 -28.43 -12.24
N ALA A 595 42.87 -28.41 -12.38
CA ALA A 595 43.78 -28.06 -11.29
C ALA A 595 43.54 -26.64 -10.76
N ARG A 596 43.23 -25.68 -11.65
CA ARG A 596 42.84 -24.31 -11.27
C ARG A 596 41.54 -24.27 -10.48
N LEU A 597 40.49 -24.97 -10.94
CA LEU A 597 39.21 -25.05 -10.24
C LEU A 597 39.38 -25.71 -8.87
N ALA A 598 40.16 -26.79 -8.78
CA ALA A 598 40.45 -27.47 -7.51
C ALA A 598 41.17 -26.55 -6.51
N ALA A 599 42.15 -25.75 -6.97
CA ALA A 599 42.82 -24.76 -6.13
C ALA A 599 41.88 -23.64 -5.65
N GLN A 600 40.91 -23.23 -6.49
CA GLN A 600 39.88 -22.25 -6.12
C GLN A 600 38.88 -22.83 -5.11
N LEU A 601 38.43 -24.06 -5.30
CA LEU A 601 37.57 -24.78 -4.35
C LEU A 601 38.25 -24.87 -2.97
N ALA A 602 39.51 -25.32 -2.92
CA ALA A 602 40.28 -25.39 -1.67
C ALA A 602 40.49 -24.01 -0.99
N ARG A 603 40.40 -22.90 -1.75
CA ARG A 603 40.42 -21.55 -1.19
C ARG A 603 39.07 -21.18 -0.58
N PHE A 604 37.95 -21.50 -1.25
CA PHE A 604 36.61 -21.23 -0.72
C PHE A 604 36.30 -22.09 0.51
N GLU A 605 36.69 -23.36 0.52
CA GLU A 605 36.51 -24.25 1.67
C GLU A 605 37.27 -23.75 2.90
N ARG A 606 38.52 -23.29 2.72
CA ARG A 606 39.28 -22.65 3.79
C ARG A 606 38.62 -21.37 4.30
N GLY A 607 38.11 -20.54 3.39
CA GLY A 607 37.36 -19.34 3.78
C GLY A 607 36.08 -19.68 4.55
N ALA A 608 35.36 -20.73 4.14
CA ALA A 608 34.16 -21.19 4.82
C ALA A 608 34.48 -21.73 6.23
N ALA A 609 35.62 -22.43 6.39
CA ALA A 609 36.09 -22.88 7.69
C ALA A 609 36.41 -21.71 8.64
N ASP A 610 37.13 -20.69 8.17
CA ASP A 610 37.43 -19.46 8.94
C ASP A 610 36.13 -18.73 9.35
N LEU A 611 35.16 -18.60 8.44
CA LEU A 611 33.87 -17.99 8.79
C LEU A 611 33.09 -18.80 9.84
N ARG A 612 33.07 -20.14 9.75
CA ARG A 612 32.42 -20.99 10.76
C ARG A 612 33.09 -20.87 12.13
N GLU A 613 34.42 -20.78 12.16
CA GLU A 613 35.18 -20.57 13.40
C GLU A 613 34.81 -19.22 14.04
N ARG A 614 34.75 -18.15 13.24
CA ARG A 614 34.31 -16.82 13.72
C ARG A 614 32.86 -16.82 14.22
N GLN A 615 31.96 -17.55 13.54
CA GLN A 615 30.58 -17.71 13.99
C GLN A 615 30.50 -18.45 15.33
N ALA A 616 31.27 -19.53 15.49
CA ALA A 616 31.35 -20.29 16.73
C ALA A 616 31.92 -19.43 17.88
N GLN A 617 32.95 -18.63 17.59
CA GLN A 617 33.52 -17.69 18.56
C GLN A 617 32.51 -16.62 18.99
N GLN A 618 31.78 -16.00 18.05
CA GLN A 618 30.73 -15.05 18.41
C GLN A 618 29.60 -15.67 19.24
N ALA A 619 29.24 -16.92 18.94
CA ALA A 619 28.23 -17.65 19.72
C ALA A 619 28.72 -17.93 21.15
N ALA A 620 29.97 -18.38 21.30
CA ALA A 620 30.60 -18.64 22.60
C ALA A 620 30.79 -17.37 23.44
N ASP A 621 31.21 -16.27 22.81
CA ASP A 621 31.32 -14.95 23.46
C ASP A 621 29.96 -14.49 23.99
N TRP A 622 28.91 -14.69 23.19
CA TRP A 622 27.54 -14.34 23.58
C TRP A 622 27.04 -15.22 24.74
N GLU A 623 27.28 -16.53 24.68
CA GLU A 623 26.91 -17.47 25.74
C GLU A 623 27.62 -17.17 27.05
N THR A 624 28.91 -16.85 27.00
CA THR A 624 29.70 -16.44 28.17
C THR A 624 29.12 -15.18 28.81
N ARG A 625 28.74 -14.19 28.00
CA ARG A 625 28.15 -12.93 28.48
C ARG A 625 26.76 -13.13 29.06
N THR A 626 25.90 -13.92 28.43
CA THR A 626 24.55 -14.18 28.96
C THR A 626 24.60 -15.04 30.22
N ALA A 627 25.52 -16.00 30.32
CA ALA A 627 25.76 -16.76 31.54
C ALA A 627 26.20 -15.85 32.71
N ALA A 628 27.09 -14.89 32.48
CA ALA A 628 27.51 -13.90 33.48
C ALA A 628 26.35 -13.01 33.98
N LEU A 629 25.30 -12.86 33.18
CA LEU A 629 24.09 -12.11 33.51
C LEU A 629 22.97 -12.98 34.12
N GLY A 630 23.21 -14.28 34.32
CA GLY A 630 22.18 -15.24 34.76
C GLY A 630 21.14 -15.59 33.69
N LEU A 631 21.42 -15.25 32.43
CA LEU A 631 20.54 -15.44 31.26
C LEU A 631 21.01 -16.62 30.41
N THR A 632 21.44 -17.71 31.05
CA THR A 632 22.00 -18.88 30.36
C THR A 632 21.04 -19.43 29.30
N GLY A 633 21.56 -19.73 28.12
CA GLY A 633 20.76 -20.20 26.97
C GLY A 633 19.99 -19.10 26.22
N MET A 634 20.14 -17.83 26.61
CA MET A 634 19.50 -16.72 25.90
C MET A 634 20.19 -16.44 24.56
N THR A 635 19.42 -16.44 23.49
CA THR A 635 19.91 -16.10 22.15
C THR A 635 19.93 -14.59 21.89
N LEU A 636 20.73 -14.16 20.91
CA LEU A 636 20.77 -12.77 20.41
C LEU A 636 19.41 -12.27 19.89
N ALA A 637 18.49 -13.16 19.49
CA ALA A 637 17.14 -12.77 19.08
C ALA A 637 16.22 -12.50 20.29
N GLN A 638 16.43 -13.20 21.40
CA GLN A 638 15.58 -13.15 22.59
C GLN A 638 15.92 -11.98 23.53
N ILE A 639 17.16 -11.49 23.53
CA ILE A 639 17.59 -10.40 24.43
C ILE A 639 16.79 -9.11 24.24
N GLY A 640 16.42 -8.75 23.01
CA GLY A 640 15.66 -7.52 22.74
C GLY A 640 14.26 -7.54 23.36
N PRO A 641 13.42 -8.54 23.02
CA PRO A 641 12.12 -8.74 23.67
C PRO A 641 12.22 -8.87 25.20
N TRP A 642 13.26 -9.55 25.70
CA TRP A 642 13.48 -9.70 27.13
C TRP A 642 13.83 -8.38 27.83
N CYS A 643 14.68 -7.52 27.22
CA CYS A 643 14.96 -6.19 27.73
C CYS A 643 13.67 -5.34 27.84
N HIS A 644 12.78 -5.42 26.86
CA HIS A 644 11.50 -4.72 26.91
C HIS A 644 10.57 -5.29 27.99
N ALA A 645 10.54 -6.61 28.16
CA ALA A 645 9.80 -7.25 29.25
C ALA A 645 10.35 -6.82 30.63
N ARG A 646 11.68 -6.67 30.77
CA ARG A 646 12.32 -6.14 31.98
C ARG A 646 11.88 -4.73 32.28
N GLU A 647 11.89 -3.83 31.30
CA GLU A 647 11.43 -2.44 31.48
C GLU A 647 9.99 -2.38 31.97
N ARG A 648 9.11 -3.23 31.43
CA ARG A 648 7.72 -3.34 31.89
C ARG A 648 7.60 -3.82 33.33
N VAL A 649 8.42 -4.79 33.73
CA VAL A 649 8.48 -5.27 35.13
C VAL A 649 8.98 -4.16 36.07
N LEU A 650 10.03 -3.44 35.69
CA LEU A 650 10.56 -2.33 36.50
C LEU A 650 9.53 -1.19 36.63
N ALA A 651 8.87 -0.80 35.55
CA ALA A 651 7.82 0.22 35.58
C ALA A 651 6.61 -0.21 36.44
N ALA A 652 6.21 -1.48 36.37
CA ALA A 652 5.15 -2.03 37.22
C ALA A 652 5.56 -2.06 38.71
N ALA A 653 6.83 -2.40 39.00
CA ALA A 653 7.37 -2.37 40.36
C ALA A 653 7.45 -0.95 40.92
N ASP A 654 7.87 0.03 40.12
CA ASP A 654 7.91 1.44 40.51
C ASP A 654 6.50 1.99 40.77
N THR A 655 5.53 1.61 39.93
CA THR A 655 4.11 1.98 40.11
C THR A 655 3.54 1.38 41.40
N LEU A 656 3.86 0.12 41.71
CA LEU A 656 3.48 -0.51 42.97
C LEU A 656 4.09 0.21 44.18
N ALA A 657 5.39 0.52 44.12
CA ALA A 657 6.07 1.23 45.21
C ALA A 657 5.49 2.63 45.44
N ALA A 658 5.21 3.39 44.36
CA ALA A 658 4.60 4.71 44.44
C ALA A 658 3.18 4.66 45.05
N THR A 659 2.32 3.76 44.56
CA THR A 659 0.94 3.62 45.07
C THR A 659 0.90 3.14 46.53
N GLN A 660 1.82 2.27 46.94
CA GLN A 660 1.98 1.87 48.35
C GLN A 660 2.44 3.04 49.23
N ALA A 661 3.37 3.87 48.75
CA ALA A 661 3.82 5.07 49.46
C ALA A 661 2.68 6.09 49.63
N ASP A 662 1.87 6.31 48.60
CA ASP A 662 0.69 7.20 48.65
C ASP A 662 -0.35 6.71 49.67
N LEU A 663 -0.64 5.41 49.69
CA LEU A 663 -1.53 4.79 50.67
C LEU A 663 -1.00 4.96 52.10
N GLN A 664 0.30 4.73 52.32
CA GLN A 664 0.92 4.93 53.63
C GLN A 664 0.91 6.41 54.05
N SER A 665 1.15 7.33 53.12
CA SER A 665 1.11 8.78 53.37
C SER A 665 -0.29 9.24 53.80
N LEU A 666 -1.33 8.79 53.10
CA LEU A 666 -2.72 9.07 53.48
C LEU A 666 -3.04 8.55 54.88
N ARG A 667 -2.65 7.29 55.18
CA ARG A 667 -2.84 6.70 56.52
C ARG A 667 -2.12 7.48 57.62
N ARG A 668 -0.87 7.92 57.37
CA ARG A 668 -0.08 8.73 58.32
C ARG A 668 -0.69 10.11 58.58
N ARG A 669 -1.37 10.71 57.59
CA ARG A 669 -2.07 12.01 57.74
C ARG A 669 -3.44 11.85 58.41
N ALA A 670 -4.17 10.79 58.08
CA ALA A 670 -5.51 10.54 58.61
C ALA A 670 -5.52 10.11 60.09
N TYR A 671 -4.51 9.35 60.52
CA TYR A 671 -4.46 8.81 61.89
C TYR A 671 -4.39 9.91 62.98
N PRO A 672 -3.52 10.94 62.89
CA PRO A 672 -3.49 12.06 63.84
C PRO A 672 -4.78 12.89 63.84
N ALA A 673 -5.35 13.18 62.67
CA ALA A 673 -6.60 13.94 62.57
C ALA A 673 -7.78 13.18 63.22
N ARG A 674 -7.85 11.86 63.03
CA ARG A 674 -8.85 10.99 63.66
C ARG A 674 -8.72 10.95 65.17
N THR A 675 -7.49 10.80 65.67
CA THR A 675 -7.24 10.71 67.11
C THR A 675 -7.49 12.04 67.81
N ALA A 676 -7.10 13.16 67.21
CA ALA A 676 -7.39 14.50 67.74
C ALA A 676 -8.89 14.79 67.82
N LEU A 677 -9.66 14.48 66.76
CA LEU A 677 -11.11 14.71 66.74
C LEU A 677 -11.86 13.78 67.71
N ALA A 678 -11.46 12.51 67.81
CA ALA A 678 -12.04 11.55 68.74
C ALA A 678 -11.84 11.95 70.21
N ALA A 679 -10.69 12.55 70.55
CA ALA A 679 -10.39 13.01 71.91
C ALA A 679 -11.22 14.22 72.36
N THR A 680 -11.78 15.00 71.42
CA THR A 680 -12.57 16.20 71.71
C THR A 680 -14.08 15.96 71.80
N LEU A 681 -14.58 14.78 71.43
CA LEU A 681 -16.01 14.46 71.38
C LEU A 681 -16.51 13.78 72.66
N THR A 682 -17.67 14.22 73.18
CA THR A 682 -18.33 13.61 74.35
C THR A 682 -19.76 13.17 73.98
N PRO A 683 -20.17 11.92 74.27
CA PRO A 683 -19.38 10.82 74.82
C PRO A 683 -18.31 10.31 73.84
N ALA A 684 -17.24 9.72 74.39
CA ALA A 684 -16.12 9.23 73.60
C ALA A 684 -16.58 8.26 72.50
N PRO A 685 -16.14 8.44 71.25
CA PRO A 685 -16.52 7.57 70.14
C PRO A 685 -15.90 6.17 70.27
N ALA A 686 -16.50 5.17 69.60
CA ALA A 686 -15.95 3.82 69.59
C ALA A 686 -14.58 3.79 68.88
N PRO A 687 -13.63 2.92 69.28
CA PRO A 687 -12.25 2.93 68.78
C PRO A 687 -12.10 2.70 67.26
N ALA A 688 -13.14 2.16 66.60
CA ALA A 688 -13.17 1.86 65.17
C ALA A 688 -14.08 2.80 64.35
N GLU A 689 -14.58 3.91 64.89
CA GLU A 689 -15.39 4.84 64.11
C GLU A 689 -14.56 5.50 62.98
N PRO A 690 -15.10 5.55 61.74
CA PRO A 690 -14.42 6.18 60.60
C PRO A 690 -14.40 7.70 60.75
N LEU A 691 -13.37 8.36 60.21
CA LEU A 691 -13.19 9.82 60.32
C LEU A 691 -14.42 10.61 59.86
N ALA A 692 -15.09 10.16 58.79
CA ALA A 692 -16.32 10.78 58.30
C ALA A 692 -17.47 10.77 59.33
N ALA A 693 -17.62 9.68 60.11
CA ALA A 693 -18.62 9.60 61.17
C ALA A 693 -18.27 10.54 62.34
N LEU A 694 -16.97 10.67 62.66
CA LEU A 694 -16.50 11.62 63.68
C LEU A 694 -16.73 13.07 63.27
N VAL A 695 -16.51 13.41 61.99
CA VAL A 695 -16.77 14.75 61.44
C VAL A 695 -18.27 15.07 61.48
N LEU A 696 -19.14 14.13 61.10
CA LEU A 696 -20.59 14.29 61.20
C LEU A 696 -21.04 14.50 62.66
N ARG A 697 -20.53 13.68 63.59
CA ARG A 697 -20.84 13.83 65.02
C ARG A 697 -20.39 15.19 65.58
N ALA A 698 -19.21 15.66 65.19
CA ALA A 698 -18.68 16.97 65.58
C ALA A 698 -19.45 18.14 64.96
N ALA A 699 -19.99 17.99 63.75
CA ALA A 699 -20.80 19.02 63.09
C ALA A 699 -22.22 19.11 63.67
N THR A 700 -22.71 18.05 64.32
CA THR A 700 -23.99 18.01 65.04
C THR A 700 -23.88 18.30 66.54
N TRP A 701 -22.65 18.49 67.03
CA TRP A 701 -22.34 18.79 68.43
C TRP A 701 -22.46 20.29 68.68
#